data_AF-T0PXC2-F1
#
_entry.id   AF-T0PXC2-F1
#
_cell.length_a   1.000
_cell.length_b   1.000
_cell.length_c   1.000
_cell.angle_alpha   90.00
_cell.angle_beta   90.00
_cell.angle_gamma   90.00
#
_symmetry.space_group_name_H-M   'P 1'
#
loop_
_entity.id
_entity.type
_entity.pdbx_description
1 polymer ?
#
loop_
_entity_poly.entity_id
_entity_poly.type
_entity_poly.pdbx_seq_one_letter_code
_entity_poly.pdbx_strand_id
1 'polypeptide(L)'
;MLGAVLFVALTLIRRVYGDDAGCTSPAFLAVPLVPLDTSLSMRSLVVDSASVCIQLILKAPASWVSVALSSSPSMVTSPFTRAVVFDTSFAQPKVFAMQGYAPSQMVAAPTPSISLLSALSANDVVSLTFRRPLVFSYEGDVTIHVDNGNSNILNWAYASSPWPAIHSARGSATVKFTTKAEAPSTVVTTESALRLTPDTTVVTVASVISMIMLGLIATHFGNWRWVNHRGLLPPPRRRSMLTALLMPLVDLKVGEGIIVLIYLACLVLVSSSVHANFADAPSLRRWSLASGHLCLVHIMLLLLPVARGQHWEVFFGISHERILKFHRWLGRLSILFGVWHLLASTQNGASITAAGPFGSQQVSPVNGFGALVVFATLGLSAMLRRRFYALFYYYHRIASIVGLVLLLLHATAVRYALIFPLGIYLLSGLGRLRGLYLNKFHASIHVHGQNTVTFELPATETTRAWADRLHAGAFFYINIPSISAVAWHPFSAIVTPDGDSIGFCMKSFTKGRFVDAVWVRAHQTLQDNAFFVLDSHQSAPSMLVRVEGPYGRASVNVDKYDAAVLICGGSGITPMLSLINMERRRSDGPKLFLHWVVKDPNDLLCVDKLMFPLPSNVSAKFYAGPTPGGIRSKSGTTVSYGKGRPVIDEVLNNEKFAGKRVCVLACGPPSLVADVQYQAHRCGFDFHKEVFLF
;
A
#
# COMPACT_ATOMS: atom_id res chain seq x y z
N MET A 1 -38.32 53.10 15.92
CA MET A 1 -38.43 52.39 17.21
C MET A 1 -37.26 51.43 17.32
N LEU A 2 -36.34 51.73 18.25
CA LEU A 2 -35.41 50.87 19.02
C LEU A 2 -35.27 49.41 18.54
N GLY A 3 -34.08 48.88 18.20
CA GLY A 3 -32.80 49.02 18.89
C GLY A 3 -32.67 47.97 20.01
N ALA A 4 -32.55 46.69 19.66
CA ALA A 4 -32.24 45.61 20.61
C ALA A 4 -30.81 45.13 20.38
N VAL A 5 -29.86 45.80 21.02
CA VAL A 5 -28.49 45.32 21.23
C VAL A 5 -28.58 44.17 22.23
N LEU A 6 -28.43 42.93 21.75
CA LEU A 6 -28.25 41.77 22.62
C LEU A 6 -26.84 41.86 23.21
N PHE A 7 -26.72 42.45 24.40
CA PHE A 7 -25.52 42.34 25.23
C PHE A 7 -25.32 40.85 25.56
N VAL A 8 -24.41 40.18 24.87
CA VAL A 8 -23.83 38.93 25.38
C VAL A 8 -23.03 39.33 26.61
N ALA A 9 -23.60 39.08 27.79
CA ALA A 9 -22.91 39.24 29.06
C ALA A 9 -21.69 38.31 29.05
N LEU A 10 -20.51 38.91 28.87
CA LEU A 10 -19.23 38.25 29.13
C LEU A 10 -19.22 37.80 30.59
N THR A 11 -19.33 36.49 30.79
CA THR A 11 -19.32 35.88 32.12
C THR A 11 -17.87 35.88 32.61
N LEU A 12 -17.45 36.97 33.26
CA LEU A 12 -16.23 37.01 34.06
C LEU A 12 -16.45 36.08 35.27
N ILE A 13 -15.97 34.84 35.19
CA ILE A 13 -16.00 33.93 36.33
C ILE A 13 -14.70 34.13 37.09
N ARG A 14 -14.69 35.06 38.06
CA ARG A 14 -13.60 35.20 39.04
C ARG A 14 -14.05 34.59 40.36
N ARG A 15 -13.36 33.54 40.81
CA ARG A 15 -13.65 32.87 42.08
C ARG A 15 -12.38 32.82 42.94
N VAL A 16 -12.51 33.25 44.18
CA VAL A 16 -11.48 33.16 45.22
C VAL A 16 -11.96 32.13 46.22
N TYR A 17 -11.13 31.13 46.51
CA TYR A 17 -11.47 29.96 47.34
C TYR A 17 -10.75 29.96 48.69
N GLY A 18 -9.65 30.71 48.79
CA GLY A 18 -8.91 30.94 50.03
C GLY A 18 -8.01 32.16 49.88
N ASP A 19 -7.70 32.80 51.00
CA ASP A 19 -6.72 33.87 51.07
C ASP A 19 -5.42 33.30 51.66
N ASP A 20 -4.34 33.34 50.89
CA ASP A 20 -3.03 32.81 51.26
C ASP A 20 -1.99 33.90 51.02
N ALA A 21 -1.54 34.52 52.12
CA ALA A 21 -0.64 35.67 52.09
C ALA A 21 0.67 35.40 51.34
N GLY A 22 1.09 34.14 51.21
CA GLY A 22 2.28 33.77 50.44
C GLY A 22 2.02 33.73 48.95
N CYS A 23 0.94 33.07 48.52
CA CYS A 23 0.56 32.92 47.12
C CYS A 23 -0.21 34.12 46.54
N THR A 24 -0.51 35.14 47.33
CA THR A 24 -1.01 36.46 46.89
C THR A 24 0.01 37.58 47.10
N SER A 25 1.23 37.24 47.55
CA SER A 25 2.29 38.21 47.84
C SER A 25 2.72 39.02 46.60
N PRO A 26 3.17 40.28 46.79
CA PRO A 26 3.80 41.05 45.71
C PRO A 26 4.98 40.31 45.06
N ALA A 27 5.75 39.56 45.84
CA ALA A 27 6.85 38.74 45.36
C ALA A 27 6.36 37.65 44.37
N PHE A 28 5.25 36.97 44.64
CA PHE A 28 4.67 35.99 43.71
C PHE A 28 4.17 36.63 42.41
N LEU A 29 3.55 37.80 42.51
CA LEU A 29 3.07 38.54 41.34
C LEU A 29 4.20 39.15 40.51
N ALA A 30 5.37 39.40 41.12
CA ALA A 30 6.57 39.88 40.44
C ALA A 30 7.33 38.77 39.68
N VAL A 31 7.16 37.48 40.04
CA VAL A 31 7.80 36.37 39.31
C VAL A 31 7.33 36.34 37.85
N PRO A 32 8.24 36.35 36.85
CA PRO A 32 7.86 36.35 35.45
C PRO A 32 7.24 35.02 35.02
N LEU A 33 6.33 35.10 34.04
CA LEU A 33 5.70 33.92 33.43
C LEU A 33 6.69 33.20 32.52
N VAL A 34 6.70 31.89 32.60
CA VAL A 34 7.50 30.99 31.77
C VAL A 34 6.58 30.17 30.87
N PRO A 35 6.81 30.16 29.55
CA PRO A 35 5.93 29.43 28.62
C PRO A 35 6.10 27.92 28.77
N LEU A 36 4.98 27.20 28.87
CA LEU A 36 4.88 25.74 28.80
C LEU A 36 4.50 25.26 27.39
N ASP A 37 3.75 26.09 26.66
CA ASP A 37 3.33 25.90 25.27
C ASP A 37 3.10 27.27 24.61
N THR A 38 2.77 27.27 23.33
CA THR A 38 2.37 28.48 22.58
C THR A 38 1.23 29.26 23.24
N SER A 39 0.28 28.58 23.90
CA SER A 39 -0.88 29.20 24.56
C SER A 39 -0.87 29.10 26.08
N LEU A 40 0.01 28.31 26.69
CA LEU A 40 0.03 28.05 28.13
C LEU A 40 1.32 28.56 28.77
N SER A 41 1.20 29.34 29.84
CA SER A 41 2.34 29.82 30.64
C SER A 41 2.12 29.55 32.12
N MET A 42 3.20 29.43 32.87
CA MET A 42 3.16 29.26 34.31
C MET A 42 4.08 30.23 35.04
N ARG A 43 3.79 30.50 36.31
CA ARG A 43 4.75 31.05 37.27
C ARG A 43 4.65 30.25 38.56
N SER A 44 5.73 30.27 39.32
CA SER A 44 5.77 29.59 40.62
C SER A 44 6.73 30.25 41.60
N LEU A 45 6.38 30.16 42.88
CA LEU A 45 7.20 30.63 44.00
C LEU A 45 7.13 29.60 45.13
N VAL A 46 8.28 29.26 45.70
CA VAL A 46 8.35 28.42 46.89
C VAL A 46 8.08 29.29 48.11
N VAL A 47 7.13 28.89 48.94
CA VAL A 47 6.67 29.63 50.12
C VAL A 47 6.87 28.76 51.37
N ASP A 48 7.32 29.38 52.45
CA ASP A 48 7.57 28.77 53.76
C ASP A 48 8.55 27.58 53.76
N SER A 49 9.38 27.43 52.71
CA SER A 49 10.24 26.26 52.48
C SER A 49 9.53 24.90 52.50
N ALA A 50 8.19 24.88 52.46
CA ALA A 50 7.38 23.68 52.65
C ALA A 50 6.31 23.51 51.56
N SER A 51 6.04 24.55 50.75
CA SER A 51 5.03 24.52 49.70
C SER A 51 5.46 25.32 48.47
N VAL A 52 4.84 25.05 47.34
CA VAL A 52 4.96 25.85 46.12
C VAL A 52 3.60 26.42 45.72
N CYS A 53 3.58 27.70 45.40
CA CYS A 53 2.46 28.36 44.74
C CYS A 53 2.67 28.25 43.24
N ILE A 54 1.65 27.81 42.50
CA ILE A 54 1.68 27.70 41.04
C ILE A 54 0.48 28.46 40.48
N GLN A 55 0.75 29.37 39.54
CA GLN A 55 -0.28 29.99 38.71
C GLN A 55 -0.08 29.59 37.26
N LEU A 56 -1.16 29.12 36.64
CA LEU A 56 -1.26 28.81 35.22
C LEU A 56 -2.09 29.87 34.52
N ILE A 57 -1.65 30.27 33.33
CA ILE A 57 -2.38 31.18 32.46
C ILE A 57 -2.44 30.56 31.07
N LEU A 58 -3.65 30.21 30.64
CA LEU A 58 -3.97 29.73 29.30
C LEU A 58 -4.61 30.86 28.51
N LYS A 59 -4.06 31.18 27.33
CA LYS A 59 -4.60 32.14 26.36
C LYS A 59 -5.12 31.38 25.14
N ALA A 60 -6.22 30.65 25.32
CA ALA A 60 -6.90 29.90 24.28
C ALA A 60 -8.35 29.60 24.71
N PRO A 61 -9.29 29.47 23.76
CA PRO A 61 -10.65 29.06 24.06
C PRO A 61 -10.65 27.64 24.66
N ALA A 62 -10.98 27.53 25.95
CA ALA A 62 -11.00 26.28 26.68
C ALA A 62 -12.15 26.25 27.69
N SER A 63 -12.86 25.12 27.71
CA SER A 63 -13.87 24.80 28.72
C SER A 63 -13.23 24.24 29.98
N TRP A 64 -12.04 23.64 29.87
CA TRP A 64 -11.26 23.22 31.02
C TRP A 64 -9.74 23.26 30.77
N VAL A 65 -8.99 23.42 31.86
CA VAL A 65 -7.52 23.27 31.91
C VAL A 65 -7.16 22.32 33.04
N SER A 66 -6.15 21.48 32.81
CA SER A 66 -5.68 20.46 33.73
C SER A 66 -4.17 20.51 33.87
N VAL A 67 -3.67 20.28 35.09
CA VAL A 67 -2.24 20.19 35.40
C VAL A 67 -1.97 19.11 36.43
N ALA A 68 -0.84 18.43 36.28
CA ALA A 68 -0.40 17.41 37.21
C ALA A 68 1.13 17.42 37.35
N LEU A 69 1.61 17.31 38.59
CA LEU A 69 3.01 16.94 38.86
C LEU A 69 3.08 15.41 38.84
N SER A 70 3.95 14.86 38.00
CA SER A 70 3.96 13.44 37.67
C SER A 70 5.35 12.82 37.77
N SER A 71 5.40 11.49 37.81
CA SER A 71 6.63 10.71 37.77
C SER A 71 7.12 10.45 36.34
N SER A 72 6.28 10.71 35.33
CA SER A 72 6.56 10.43 33.91
C SER A 72 5.89 11.50 33.03
N PRO A 73 6.44 11.80 31.82
CA PRO A 73 5.82 12.74 30.88
C PRO A 73 4.51 12.22 30.25
N SER A 74 4.12 10.98 30.57
CA SER A 74 2.85 10.39 30.14
C SER A 74 1.66 10.97 30.89
N MET A 75 0.59 11.35 30.17
CA MET A 75 -0.66 11.88 30.78
C MET A 75 -1.38 10.90 31.71
N VAL A 76 -1.13 9.61 31.55
CA VAL A 76 -1.67 8.52 32.37
C VAL A 76 -0.48 7.64 32.74
N THR A 77 -0.26 7.42 34.02
CA THR A 77 0.90 6.72 34.57
C THR A 77 0.49 5.48 35.35
N SER A 78 1.44 4.59 35.63
CA SER A 78 1.27 3.49 36.59
C SER A 78 2.45 3.55 37.58
N PRO A 79 2.22 3.86 38.87
CA PRO A 79 0.94 4.20 39.52
C PRO A 79 0.30 5.49 38.94
N PHE A 80 -1.02 5.63 39.09
CA PHE A 80 -1.79 6.74 38.49
C PHE A 80 -1.34 8.10 39.03
N THR A 81 -1.44 9.15 38.22
CA THR A 81 -1.13 10.53 38.65
C THR A 81 -2.42 11.25 39.05
N ARG A 82 -2.36 12.14 40.04
CA ARG A 82 -3.47 13.06 40.38
C ARG A 82 -3.33 14.38 39.61
N ALA A 83 -4.39 14.80 38.94
CA ALA A 83 -4.44 16.03 38.17
C ALA A 83 -5.46 17.03 38.74
N VAL A 84 -5.07 18.29 38.84
CA VAL A 84 -5.99 19.40 39.14
C VAL A 84 -6.67 19.78 37.84
N VAL A 85 -8.00 19.74 37.84
CA VAL A 85 -8.84 20.11 36.69
C VAL A 85 -9.70 21.30 37.07
N PHE A 86 -9.53 22.40 36.34
CA PHE A 86 -10.44 23.52 36.36
C PHE A 86 -11.31 23.47 35.11
N ASP A 87 -12.58 23.11 35.29
CA ASP A 87 -13.63 23.24 34.28
C ASP A 87 -14.47 24.49 34.60
N THR A 88 -14.77 25.30 33.59
CA THR A 88 -15.50 26.57 33.75
C THR A 88 -16.94 26.37 34.24
N SER A 89 -17.52 25.18 34.06
CA SER A 89 -18.82 24.77 34.61
C SER A 89 -18.76 24.39 36.09
N PHE A 90 -17.57 24.06 36.62
CA PHE A 90 -17.44 23.64 38.01
C PHE A 90 -17.48 24.83 38.96
N ALA A 91 -18.09 24.61 40.13
CA ALA A 91 -18.11 25.63 41.17
C ALA A 91 -16.70 25.88 41.75
N GLN A 92 -15.90 24.82 41.86
CA GLN A 92 -14.53 24.80 42.35
C GLN A 92 -13.71 23.84 41.48
N PRO A 93 -12.39 24.09 41.26
CA PRO A 93 -11.54 23.11 40.60
C PRO A 93 -11.51 21.80 41.40
N LYS A 94 -11.37 20.68 40.71
CA LYS A 94 -11.43 19.33 41.31
C LYS A 94 -10.15 18.56 41.02
N VAL A 95 -9.81 17.60 41.88
CA VAL A 95 -8.69 16.68 41.65
C VAL A 95 -9.24 15.36 41.12
N PHE A 96 -8.62 14.84 40.06
CA PHE A 96 -8.97 13.55 39.47
C PHE A 96 -7.76 12.61 39.49
N ALA A 97 -8.00 11.35 39.81
CA ALA A 97 -7.05 10.27 39.62
C ALA A 97 -7.10 9.83 38.16
N MET A 98 -5.97 9.97 37.46
CA MET A 98 -5.83 9.65 36.03
C MET A 98 -5.55 8.15 35.86
N GLN A 99 -6.56 7.30 36.03
CA GLN A 99 -6.40 5.84 36.04
C GLN A 99 -6.38 5.19 34.64
N GLY A 100 -6.74 5.95 33.60
CA GLY A 100 -6.83 5.44 32.23
C GLY A 100 -7.13 6.55 31.22
N TYR A 101 -7.48 6.22 29.99
CA TYR A 101 -7.76 7.21 28.94
C TYR A 101 -9.26 7.44 28.70
N ALA A 102 -10.13 6.56 29.21
CA ALA A 102 -11.56 6.72 29.08
C ALA A 102 -12.10 7.73 30.10
N PRO A 103 -13.19 8.46 29.78
CA PRO A 103 -13.88 9.32 30.74
C PRO A 103 -14.28 8.59 32.04
N SER A 104 -14.64 7.30 31.94
CA SER A 104 -14.96 6.45 33.09
C SER A 104 -13.78 6.15 34.02
N GLN A 105 -12.55 6.38 33.56
CA GLN A 105 -11.30 6.17 34.29
C GLN A 105 -10.73 7.48 34.87
N MET A 106 -11.48 8.59 34.73
CA MET A 106 -11.20 9.87 35.38
C MET A 106 -11.95 9.90 36.73
N VAL A 107 -11.38 9.27 37.75
CA VAL A 107 -12.07 9.10 39.04
C VAL A 107 -11.85 10.34 39.91
N ALA A 108 -12.92 10.96 40.36
CA ALA A 108 -12.82 12.09 41.28
C ALA A 108 -12.11 11.66 42.56
N ALA A 109 -11.12 12.45 42.98
CA ALA A 109 -10.24 12.11 44.08
C ALA A 109 -10.30 13.21 45.15
N PRO A 110 -10.19 12.89 46.45
CA PRO A 110 -10.18 13.90 47.51
C PRO A 110 -9.12 14.99 47.27
N THR A 111 -9.33 16.21 47.75
CA THR A 111 -8.45 17.38 47.52
C THR A 111 -7.36 17.66 48.59
N PRO A 112 -6.98 16.79 49.55
CA PRO A 112 -6.21 17.22 50.71
C PRO A 112 -4.75 17.65 50.44
N SER A 113 -4.15 17.31 49.30
CA SER A 113 -2.77 17.72 48.94
C SER A 113 -2.67 19.04 48.16
N ILE A 114 -3.78 19.63 47.72
CA ILE A 114 -3.76 20.84 46.88
C ILE A 114 -4.78 21.86 47.43
N SER A 115 -4.28 23.00 47.90
CA SER A 115 -5.10 24.12 48.35
C SER A 115 -5.36 25.09 47.19
N LEU A 116 -6.60 25.15 46.74
CA LEU A 116 -7.05 25.97 45.62
C LEU A 116 -7.27 27.41 46.09
N LEU A 117 -6.71 28.38 45.37
CA LEU A 117 -6.70 29.78 45.82
C LEU A 117 -7.59 30.66 44.95
N SER A 118 -7.37 30.65 43.64
CA SER A 118 -8.20 31.41 42.71
C SER A 118 -8.32 30.73 41.35
N ALA A 119 -9.47 30.92 40.73
CA ALA A 119 -9.68 30.57 39.33
C ALA A 119 -10.40 31.71 38.61
N LEU A 120 -9.97 32.02 37.39
CA LEU A 120 -10.50 33.06 36.55
C LEU A 120 -10.74 32.51 35.14
N SER A 121 -11.89 32.79 34.57
CA SER A 121 -12.18 32.56 33.14
C SER A 121 -12.83 33.80 32.55
N ALA A 122 -12.16 34.46 31.59
CA ALA A 122 -12.70 35.58 30.82
C ALA A 122 -11.91 35.83 29.54
N ASN A 123 -12.59 36.25 28.46
CA ASN A 123 -11.95 36.65 27.19
C ASN A 123 -10.96 35.61 26.63
N ASP A 124 -11.34 34.32 26.59
CA ASP A 124 -10.45 33.21 26.18
C ASP A 124 -9.15 33.10 27.01
N VAL A 125 -9.14 33.69 28.21
CA VAL A 125 -8.07 33.56 29.19
C VAL A 125 -8.60 32.79 30.40
N VAL A 126 -7.94 31.67 30.67
CA VAL A 126 -8.18 30.85 31.87
C VAL A 126 -6.96 30.95 32.78
N SER A 127 -7.15 31.39 34.02
CA SER A 127 -6.10 31.43 35.04
C SER A 127 -6.49 30.56 36.23
N LEU A 128 -5.55 29.75 36.71
CA LEU A 128 -5.73 28.88 37.87
C LEU A 128 -4.53 29.04 38.81
N THR A 129 -4.79 29.36 40.07
CA THR A 129 -3.77 29.49 41.13
C THR A 129 -4.05 28.52 42.25
N PHE A 130 -3.06 27.70 42.59
CA PHE A 130 -3.14 26.73 43.68
C PHE A 130 -1.80 26.60 44.39
N ARG A 131 -1.86 26.11 45.63
CA ARG A 131 -0.70 25.78 46.47
C ARG A 131 -0.62 24.28 46.68
N ARG A 132 0.60 23.75 46.63
CA ARG A 132 0.88 22.31 46.82
C ARG A 132 2.08 22.15 47.77
N PRO A 133 2.01 21.28 48.79
CA PRO A 133 3.16 20.93 49.62
C PRO A 133 4.30 20.30 48.80
N LEU A 134 5.54 20.46 49.26
CA LEU A 134 6.71 19.86 48.59
C LEU A 134 6.76 18.33 48.77
N VAL A 135 6.31 17.83 49.91
CA VAL A 135 6.24 16.39 50.21
C VAL A 135 4.86 15.86 49.81
N PHE A 136 4.82 14.74 49.10
CA PHE A 136 3.54 14.09 48.77
C PHE A 136 3.00 13.30 49.98
N SER A 137 1.67 13.32 50.15
CA SER A 137 1.00 12.62 51.26
C SER A 137 0.00 11.57 50.80
N TYR A 138 -0.26 11.45 49.49
CA TYR A 138 -1.32 10.60 48.93
C TYR A 138 -0.83 9.80 47.73
N GLU A 139 -1.45 8.64 47.51
CA GLU A 139 -1.17 7.79 46.35
C GLU A 139 -1.45 8.55 45.04
N GLY A 140 -0.45 8.54 44.15
CA GLY A 140 -0.48 9.21 42.86
C GLY A 140 -0.04 10.69 42.87
N ASP A 141 0.38 11.22 44.01
CA ASP A 141 1.16 12.46 44.09
C ASP A 141 2.66 12.17 44.06
N VAL A 142 3.46 13.12 43.54
CA VAL A 142 4.94 13.05 43.54
C VAL A 142 5.58 14.14 44.40
N THR A 143 6.75 13.85 44.98
CA THR A 143 7.61 14.83 45.69
C THR A 143 8.04 15.95 44.73
N ILE A 144 8.01 17.19 45.21
CA ILE A 144 8.54 18.35 44.49
C ILE A 144 9.97 18.59 44.97
N HIS A 145 10.90 18.56 44.02
CA HIS A 145 12.29 18.88 44.24
C HIS A 145 12.54 20.37 43.93
N VAL A 146 13.31 21.03 44.79
CA VAL A 146 13.69 22.45 44.70
C VAL A 146 15.20 22.61 44.58
N ASP A 147 15.64 23.67 43.94
CA ASP A 147 17.04 24.06 43.72
C ASP A 147 17.91 22.95 43.08
N ASN A 148 18.79 22.31 43.86
CA ASN A 148 19.76 21.29 43.42
C ASN A 148 19.18 19.86 43.37
N GLY A 149 17.87 19.69 43.55
CA GLY A 149 17.20 18.39 43.41
C GLY A 149 17.01 17.93 41.96
N ASN A 150 16.45 16.72 41.79
CA ASN A 150 16.00 16.23 40.49
C ASN A 150 15.00 17.21 39.85
N SER A 151 14.91 17.24 38.52
CA SER A 151 13.90 18.06 37.87
C SER A 151 12.49 17.48 38.05
N ASN A 152 11.47 18.34 38.07
CA ASN A 152 10.07 17.94 38.26
C ASN A 152 9.37 17.84 36.90
N ILE A 153 8.51 16.83 36.73
CA ILE A 153 7.72 16.68 35.50
C ILE A 153 6.33 17.28 35.72
N LEU A 154 5.98 18.24 34.89
CA LEU A 154 4.69 18.92 34.88
C LEU A 154 3.92 18.56 33.60
N ASN A 155 2.89 17.74 33.76
CA ASN A 155 1.97 17.38 32.69
C ASN A 155 0.82 18.39 32.67
N TRP A 156 0.41 18.83 31.48
CA TRP A 156 -0.70 19.76 31.30
C TRP A 156 -1.58 19.37 30.12
N ALA A 157 -2.85 19.75 30.18
CA ALA A 157 -3.82 19.52 29.12
C ALA A 157 -4.96 20.54 29.17
N TYR A 158 -5.57 20.86 28.03
CA TYR A 158 -6.78 21.68 27.98
C TYR A 158 -7.67 21.31 26.79
N ALA A 159 -8.96 21.61 26.87
CA ALA A 159 -9.89 21.43 25.75
C ALA A 159 -11.06 22.40 25.79
N SER A 160 -11.68 22.60 24.63
CA SER A 160 -12.98 23.29 24.48
C SER A 160 -14.18 22.35 24.66
N SER A 161 -13.99 21.03 24.60
CA SER A 161 -15.03 20.04 24.90
C SER A 161 -15.30 19.93 26.40
N PRO A 162 -16.54 19.63 26.85
CA PRO A 162 -16.89 19.53 28.26
C PRO A 162 -16.13 18.40 28.97
N TRP A 163 -15.65 18.62 30.20
CA TRP A 163 -14.99 17.58 30.99
C TRP A 163 -15.98 16.51 31.47
N PRO A 164 -15.57 15.23 31.61
CA PRO A 164 -14.32 14.62 31.16
C PRO A 164 -14.34 14.32 29.66
N ALA A 165 -13.38 14.89 28.93
CA ALA A 165 -13.19 14.65 27.50
C ALA A 165 -11.71 14.59 27.15
N ILE A 166 -11.42 14.09 25.95
CA ILE A 166 -10.06 14.06 25.41
C ILE A 166 -9.59 15.50 25.16
N HIS A 167 -8.38 15.82 25.59
CA HIS A 167 -7.80 17.16 25.46
C HIS A 167 -7.62 17.61 24.00
N SER A 168 -7.83 18.91 23.72
CA SER A 168 -7.47 19.53 22.43
C SER A 168 -5.95 19.69 22.29
N ALA A 169 -5.28 20.03 23.40
CA ALA A 169 -3.84 20.12 23.48
C ALA A 169 -3.33 19.58 24.82
N ARG A 170 -2.10 19.06 24.80
CA ARG A 170 -1.40 18.55 25.97
C ARG A 170 0.11 18.72 25.80
N GLY A 171 0.83 18.66 26.90
CA GLY A 171 2.28 18.57 26.88
C GLY A 171 2.86 18.23 28.23
N SER A 172 4.16 18.03 28.26
CA SER A 172 4.93 17.80 29.47
C SER A 172 6.13 18.72 29.49
N ALA A 173 6.42 19.29 30.65
CA ALA A 173 7.56 20.18 30.85
C ALA A 173 8.38 19.72 32.05
N THR A 174 9.70 19.79 31.91
CA THR A 174 10.64 19.57 33.00
C THR A 174 10.91 20.91 33.70
N VAL A 175 10.44 21.08 34.92
CA VAL A 175 10.47 22.35 35.68
C VAL A 175 11.38 22.21 36.90
N LYS A 176 12.29 23.18 37.09
CA LYS A 176 13.04 23.34 38.34
C LYS A 176 12.44 24.49 39.13
N PHE A 177 11.96 24.18 40.35
CA PHE A 177 11.50 25.18 41.29
C PHE A 177 12.69 25.73 42.08
N THR A 178 12.67 27.03 42.36
CA THR A 178 13.75 27.75 43.03
C THR A 178 13.25 28.36 44.34
N THR A 179 14.07 28.29 45.39
CA THR A 179 13.81 28.98 46.67
C THR A 179 14.27 30.43 46.65
N LYS A 180 15.08 30.83 45.65
CA LYS A 180 15.52 32.23 45.51
C LYS A 180 14.32 33.13 45.24
N ALA A 181 14.15 34.16 46.08
CA ALA A 181 13.12 35.17 45.93
C ALA A 181 13.18 35.81 44.52
N GLU A 182 12.00 35.99 43.90
CA GLU A 182 11.82 36.66 42.60
C GLU A 182 12.50 35.99 41.38
N ALA A 183 13.12 34.82 41.54
CA ALA A 183 13.69 34.06 40.43
C ALA A 183 12.62 33.22 39.71
N PRO A 184 12.52 33.25 38.36
CA PRO A 184 11.62 32.38 37.63
C PRO A 184 12.01 30.91 37.80
N SER A 185 11.00 30.04 37.85
CA SER A 185 11.24 28.60 37.72
C SER A 185 11.74 28.29 36.30
N THR A 186 12.87 27.62 36.17
CA THR A 186 13.46 27.35 34.86
C THR A 186 12.80 26.13 34.23
N VAL A 187 12.18 26.30 33.07
CA VAL A 187 11.73 25.18 32.23
C VAL A 187 12.95 24.66 31.47
N VAL A 188 13.42 23.48 31.84
CA VAL A 188 14.67 22.87 31.34
C VAL A 188 14.46 22.26 29.97
N THR A 189 13.30 21.63 29.75
CA THR A 189 12.86 21.12 28.46
C THR A 189 11.33 21.21 28.38
N THR A 190 10.81 21.74 27.28
CA THR A 190 9.44 21.50 26.85
C THR A 190 9.49 20.32 25.89
N GLU A 191 8.93 19.17 26.27
CA GLU A 191 8.60 18.17 25.25
C GLU A 191 7.36 18.69 24.53
N SER A 192 7.58 19.58 23.55
CA SER A 192 6.56 19.86 22.54
C SER A 192 6.10 18.52 21.97
N ALA A 193 4.80 18.41 21.70
CA ALA A 193 4.07 17.21 21.25
C ALA A 193 4.57 16.59 19.92
N LEU A 194 5.74 16.97 19.44
CA LEU A 194 6.30 16.70 18.13
C LEU A 194 7.55 15.80 18.19
N ARG A 195 7.56 14.75 19.02
CA ARG A 195 8.26 13.54 18.56
C ARG A 195 7.39 12.94 17.45
N LEU A 196 7.55 13.49 16.23
CA LEU A 196 7.44 12.66 15.03
C LEU A 196 8.16 11.36 15.39
N THR A 197 7.49 10.23 15.27
CA THR A 197 8.13 8.92 15.38
C THR A 197 8.51 8.53 13.95
N PRO A 198 9.62 9.05 13.38
CA PRO A 198 10.07 8.62 12.07
C PRO A 198 10.48 7.15 12.10
N ASP A 199 10.62 6.51 13.27
CA ASP A 199 11.03 5.12 13.44
C ASP A 199 10.29 4.15 12.51
N THR A 200 8.96 4.22 12.43
CA THR A 200 8.22 3.31 11.54
C THR A 200 8.54 3.55 10.08
N THR A 201 8.57 4.82 9.66
CA THR A 201 8.89 5.19 8.28
C THR A 201 10.34 4.83 7.93
N VAL A 202 11.29 5.12 8.82
CA VAL A 202 12.73 4.84 8.67
C VAL A 202 12.98 3.35 8.59
N VAL A 203 12.44 2.55 9.53
CA VAL A 203 12.57 1.08 9.51
C VAL A 203 11.97 0.50 8.24
N THR A 204 10.81 0.99 7.81
CA THR A 204 10.16 0.52 6.57
C THR A 204 10.99 0.87 5.34
N VAL A 205 11.49 2.11 5.23
CA VAL A 205 12.33 2.56 4.12
C VAL A 205 13.65 1.80 4.09
N ALA A 206 14.32 1.62 5.22
CA ALA A 206 15.55 0.83 5.33
C ALA A 206 15.32 -0.63 4.91
N SER A 207 14.18 -1.21 5.28
CA SER A 207 13.78 -2.56 4.86
C SER A 207 13.56 -2.64 3.36
N VAL A 208 12.87 -1.66 2.75
CA VAL A 208 12.67 -1.58 1.29
C VAL A 208 14.00 -1.42 0.55
N ILE A 209 14.91 -0.56 1.04
CA ILE A 209 16.25 -0.39 0.46
C ILE A 209 17.02 -1.72 0.53
N SER A 210 16.96 -2.43 1.66
CA SER A 210 17.60 -3.74 1.83
C SER A 210 17.04 -4.77 0.85
N MET A 211 15.72 -4.81 0.66
CA MET A 211 15.06 -5.66 -0.33
C MET A 211 15.53 -5.34 -1.75
N ILE A 212 15.59 -4.06 -2.12
CA ILE A 212 16.05 -3.61 -3.44
C ILE A 212 17.52 -3.99 -3.67
N MET A 213 18.39 -3.77 -2.68
CA MET A 213 19.81 -4.10 -2.79
C MET A 213 20.03 -5.60 -3.02
N LEU A 214 19.35 -6.46 -2.25
CA LEU A 214 19.43 -7.91 -2.46
C LEU A 214 18.82 -8.33 -3.79
N GLY A 215 17.72 -7.69 -4.20
CA GLY A 215 17.13 -7.90 -5.53
C GLY A 215 18.14 -7.59 -6.65
N LEU A 216 18.81 -6.44 -6.58
CA LEU A 216 19.80 -6.01 -7.57
C LEU A 216 20.98 -6.99 -7.63
N ILE A 217 21.47 -7.45 -6.47
CA ILE A 217 22.53 -8.46 -6.39
C ILE A 217 22.08 -9.78 -7.02
N ALA A 218 20.89 -10.28 -6.66
CA ALA A 218 20.38 -11.55 -7.18
C ALA A 218 20.06 -11.51 -8.69
N THR A 219 19.69 -10.33 -9.19
CA THR A 219 19.32 -10.11 -10.60
C THR A 219 20.54 -9.91 -11.49
N HIS A 220 21.54 -9.14 -11.04
CA HIS A 220 22.66 -8.71 -11.89
C HIS A 220 24.01 -9.36 -11.54
N PHE A 221 24.23 -9.77 -10.28
CA PHE A 221 25.55 -10.18 -9.78
C PHE A 221 25.67 -11.68 -9.42
N GLY A 222 24.93 -12.56 -10.13
CA GLY A 222 25.27 -13.98 -10.17
C GLY A 222 24.22 -14.89 -10.80
N ASN A 223 24.62 -16.11 -11.16
CA ASN A 223 23.75 -17.14 -11.74
C ASN A 223 23.14 -18.04 -10.64
N TRP A 224 22.41 -17.45 -9.70
CA TRP A 224 21.81 -18.13 -8.54
C TRP A 224 20.54 -18.91 -8.92
N ARG A 225 20.70 -20.02 -9.66
CA ARG A 225 19.56 -20.80 -10.20
C ARG A 225 18.54 -21.19 -9.12
N TRP A 226 19.01 -21.62 -7.95
CA TRP A 226 18.16 -22.03 -6.83
C TRP A 226 17.37 -20.87 -6.20
N VAL A 227 17.93 -19.65 -6.21
CA VAL A 227 17.25 -18.44 -5.70
C VAL A 227 16.21 -17.95 -6.71
N ASN A 228 16.56 -17.97 -7.99
CA ASN A 228 15.81 -17.31 -9.06
C ASN A 228 14.74 -18.19 -9.71
N HIS A 229 14.86 -19.51 -9.68
CA HIS A 229 13.92 -20.41 -10.39
C HIS A 229 13.26 -21.47 -9.51
N ARG A 230 13.85 -21.85 -8.37
CA ARG A 230 13.27 -22.87 -7.50
C ARG A 230 12.06 -22.30 -6.73
N GLY A 231 10.94 -23.01 -6.81
CA GLY A 231 9.77 -22.74 -5.96
C GLY A 231 10.05 -23.10 -4.50
N LEU A 232 9.41 -22.39 -3.57
CA LEU A 232 9.53 -22.62 -2.14
C LEU A 232 8.86 -23.94 -1.73
N LEU A 233 7.74 -24.27 -2.37
CA LEU A 233 6.99 -25.51 -2.17
C LEU A 233 6.76 -26.21 -3.51
N PRO A 234 6.71 -27.56 -3.53
CA PRO A 234 6.41 -28.31 -4.73
C PRO A 234 4.96 -28.07 -5.21
N PRO A 235 4.70 -28.05 -6.52
CA PRO A 235 3.35 -27.89 -7.06
C PRO A 235 2.48 -29.12 -6.71
N PRO A 236 1.22 -28.92 -6.26
CA PRO A 236 0.34 -30.02 -5.90
C PRO A 236 -0.17 -30.75 -7.16
N ARG A 237 -0.19 -32.08 -7.11
CA ARG A 237 -0.74 -32.92 -8.21
C ARG A 237 -2.26 -32.80 -8.35
N ARG A 238 -2.99 -32.61 -7.25
CA ARG A 238 -4.45 -32.45 -7.21
C ARG A 238 -4.82 -31.21 -6.42
N ARG A 239 -5.81 -30.45 -6.89
CA ARG A 239 -6.34 -29.29 -6.18
C ARG A 239 -7.35 -29.74 -5.12
N SER A 240 -6.96 -29.71 -3.85
CA SER A 240 -7.84 -29.74 -2.67
C SER A 240 -8.03 -28.34 -2.08
N MET A 241 -8.98 -28.19 -1.15
CA MET A 241 -9.19 -26.92 -0.42
C MET A 241 -7.91 -26.47 0.31
N LEU A 242 -7.18 -27.41 0.93
CA LEU A 242 -5.93 -27.13 1.63
C LEU A 242 -4.83 -26.67 0.66
N THR A 243 -4.72 -27.31 -0.51
CA THR A 243 -3.77 -26.85 -1.54
C THR A 243 -4.13 -25.47 -2.10
N ALA A 244 -5.41 -25.09 -2.14
CA ALA A 244 -5.82 -23.77 -2.59
C ALA A 244 -5.36 -22.65 -1.62
N LEU A 245 -5.30 -22.96 -0.32
CA LEU A 245 -4.77 -22.05 0.70
C LEU A 245 -3.24 -21.91 0.62
N LEU A 246 -2.54 -22.99 0.23
CA LEU A 246 -1.08 -23.02 0.06
C LEU A 246 -0.61 -22.51 -1.31
N MET A 247 -1.48 -22.39 -2.32
CA MET A 247 -1.06 -21.95 -3.66
C MET A 247 -0.25 -20.64 -3.70
N PRO A 248 -0.54 -19.63 -2.86
CA PRO A 248 0.29 -18.43 -2.82
C PRO A 248 1.75 -18.70 -2.41
N LEU A 249 1.99 -19.73 -1.58
CA LEU A 249 3.34 -20.16 -1.17
C LEU A 249 4.00 -21.04 -2.24
N VAL A 250 3.23 -21.86 -2.96
CA VAL A 250 3.71 -22.66 -4.11
C VAL A 250 4.22 -21.75 -5.24
N ASP A 251 3.60 -20.59 -5.41
CA ASP A 251 3.97 -19.60 -6.43
C ASP A 251 5.07 -18.64 -5.95
N LEU A 252 5.62 -18.81 -4.74
CA LEU A 252 6.79 -18.09 -4.27
C LEU A 252 8.06 -18.83 -4.67
N LYS A 253 9.01 -18.08 -5.23
CA LYS A 253 10.40 -18.52 -5.41
C LYS A 253 11.18 -18.37 -4.12
N VAL A 254 12.30 -19.06 -4.00
CA VAL A 254 13.19 -18.95 -2.84
C VAL A 254 13.65 -17.51 -2.61
N GLY A 255 14.06 -16.79 -3.65
CA GLY A 255 14.46 -15.37 -3.52
C GLY A 255 13.33 -14.47 -3.02
N GLU A 256 12.11 -14.68 -3.48
CA GLU A 256 10.93 -13.97 -2.97
C GLU A 256 10.65 -14.31 -1.50
N GLY A 257 10.94 -15.53 -1.07
CA GLY A 257 10.90 -15.95 0.33
C GLY A 257 11.87 -15.16 1.21
N ILE A 258 13.10 -14.90 0.75
CA ILE A 258 14.08 -14.06 1.46
C ILE A 258 13.54 -12.64 1.64
N ILE A 259 12.94 -12.06 0.60
CA ILE A 259 12.30 -10.73 0.67
C ILE A 259 11.15 -10.74 1.70
N VAL A 260 10.35 -11.81 1.75
CA VAL A 260 9.30 -11.97 2.77
C VAL A 260 9.89 -12.05 4.18
N LEU A 261 11.05 -12.69 4.39
CA LEU A 261 11.70 -12.71 5.71
C LEU A 261 12.14 -11.31 6.17
N ILE A 262 12.69 -10.49 5.28
CA ILE A 262 13.05 -9.09 5.60
C ILE A 262 11.79 -8.29 5.94
N TYR A 263 10.71 -8.51 5.21
CA TYR A 263 9.42 -7.91 5.52
C TYR A 263 8.91 -8.32 6.91
N LEU A 264 9.00 -9.60 7.28
CA LEU A 264 8.62 -10.06 8.62
C LEU A 264 9.52 -9.44 9.71
N ALA A 265 10.83 -9.33 9.46
CA ALA A 265 11.75 -8.64 10.36
C ALA A 265 11.39 -7.16 10.54
N CYS A 266 10.99 -6.48 9.46
CA CYS A 266 10.47 -5.10 9.52
C CYS A 266 9.25 -5.00 10.44
N LEU A 267 8.29 -5.93 10.35
CA LEU A 267 7.11 -5.92 11.23
C LEU A 267 7.51 -6.11 12.70
N VAL A 268 8.44 -7.02 12.99
CA VAL A 268 8.95 -7.24 14.35
C VAL A 268 9.64 -5.98 14.86
N LEU A 269 10.56 -5.38 14.10
CA LEU A 269 11.28 -4.18 14.49
C LEU A 269 10.36 -2.99 14.74
N VAL A 270 9.36 -2.76 13.88
CA VAL A 270 8.36 -1.70 14.09
C VAL A 270 7.54 -1.97 15.35
N SER A 271 7.08 -3.19 15.56
CA SER A 271 6.33 -3.56 16.77
C SER A 271 7.19 -3.34 18.01
N SER A 272 8.44 -3.82 18.03
CA SER A 272 9.38 -3.65 19.14
C SER A 272 9.70 -2.19 19.42
N SER A 273 9.93 -1.37 18.38
CA SER A 273 10.14 0.08 18.51
C SER A 273 8.94 0.77 19.17
N VAL A 274 7.72 0.44 18.74
CA VAL A 274 6.50 0.99 19.36
C VAL A 274 6.37 0.56 20.82
N HIS A 275 6.65 -0.70 21.15
CA HIS A 275 6.60 -1.17 22.53
C HIS A 275 7.66 -0.52 23.43
N ALA A 276 8.86 -0.26 22.90
CA ALA A 276 9.93 0.43 23.61
C ALA A 276 9.61 1.91 23.84
N ASN A 277 9.09 2.60 22.82
CA ASN A 277 8.70 4.02 22.91
C ASN A 277 7.52 4.28 23.87
N PHE A 278 6.72 3.25 24.18
CA PHE A 278 5.56 3.34 25.07
C PHE A 278 5.63 2.30 26.19
N ALA A 279 6.82 2.07 26.76
CA ALA A 279 7.05 1.03 27.79
C ALA A 279 6.12 1.17 29.01
N ASP A 280 5.85 2.40 29.45
CA ASP A 280 5.01 2.72 30.61
C ASP A 280 3.49 2.56 30.32
N ALA A 281 3.10 2.37 29.06
CA ALA A 281 1.69 2.28 28.69
C ALA A 281 1.11 0.88 28.99
N PRO A 282 -0.19 0.79 29.38
CA PRO A 282 -0.88 -0.48 29.53
C PRO A 282 -0.74 -1.37 28.29
N SER A 283 -0.74 -2.69 28.48
CA SER A 283 -0.55 -3.67 27.39
C SER A 283 -1.52 -3.47 26.23
N LEU A 284 -2.80 -3.25 26.52
CA LEU A 284 -3.84 -3.00 25.51
C LEU A 284 -3.58 -1.73 24.70
N ARG A 285 -3.01 -0.68 25.34
CA ARG A 285 -2.63 0.56 24.65
C ARG A 285 -1.44 0.34 23.74
N ARG A 286 -0.42 -0.40 24.20
CA ARG A 286 0.74 -0.77 23.36
C ARG A 286 0.32 -1.57 22.13
N TRP A 287 -0.57 -2.54 22.29
CA TRP A 287 -1.10 -3.31 21.16
C TRP A 287 -1.99 -2.49 20.22
N SER A 288 -2.78 -1.55 20.73
CA SER A 288 -3.53 -0.59 19.91
C SER A 288 -2.58 0.23 19.03
N LEU A 289 -1.49 0.78 19.60
CA LEU A 289 -0.50 1.54 18.83
C LEU A 289 0.27 0.66 17.85
N ALA A 290 0.77 -0.49 18.29
CA ALA A 290 1.55 -1.41 17.47
C ALA A 290 0.75 -1.89 16.24
N SER A 291 -0.51 -2.30 16.43
CA SER A 291 -1.37 -2.70 15.31
C SER A 291 -1.68 -1.58 14.32
N GLY A 292 -1.84 -0.33 14.79
CA GLY A 292 -1.99 0.84 13.91
C GLY A 292 -0.74 1.10 13.07
N HIS A 293 0.44 1.03 13.68
CA HIS A 293 1.72 1.18 12.98
C HIS A 293 2.00 0.00 12.03
N LEU A 294 1.67 -1.23 12.41
CA LEU A 294 1.74 -2.38 11.51
C LEU A 294 0.80 -2.18 10.33
N CYS A 295 -0.45 -1.77 10.54
CA CYS A 295 -1.37 -1.41 9.45
C CYS A 295 -0.76 -0.36 8.52
N LEU A 296 -0.13 0.67 9.07
CA LEU A 296 0.56 1.71 8.30
C LEU A 296 1.69 1.14 7.43
N VAL A 297 2.54 0.24 7.95
CA VAL A 297 3.58 -0.45 7.16
C VAL A 297 2.95 -1.19 5.97
N HIS A 298 1.85 -1.92 6.19
CA HIS A 298 1.16 -2.63 5.11
C HIS A 298 0.65 -1.66 4.04
N ILE A 299 0.05 -0.54 4.41
CA ILE A 299 -0.44 0.47 3.45
C ILE A 299 0.73 1.14 2.70
N MET A 300 1.84 1.43 3.39
CA MET A 300 3.05 1.98 2.74
C MET A 300 3.53 1.04 1.63
N LEU A 301 3.63 -0.25 1.92
CA LEU A 301 4.09 -1.25 0.97
C LEU A 301 3.02 -1.64 -0.06
N LEU A 302 1.73 -1.47 0.25
CA LEU A 302 0.59 -1.83 -0.61
C LEU A 302 0.63 -1.12 -1.97
N LEU A 303 1.00 0.16 -1.97
CA LEU A 303 0.98 1.02 -3.15
C LEU A 303 2.15 0.75 -4.09
N LEU A 304 3.29 0.27 -3.56
CA LEU A 304 4.49 0.07 -4.35
C LEU A 304 4.27 -0.93 -5.50
N PRO A 305 3.79 -2.18 -5.28
CA PRO A 305 3.47 -3.11 -6.36
C PRO A 305 2.49 -2.60 -7.43
N VAL A 306 1.72 -1.55 -7.15
CA VAL A 306 0.75 -0.99 -8.11
C VAL A 306 1.44 -0.09 -9.13
N ALA A 307 2.62 0.47 -8.80
CA ALA A 307 3.42 1.28 -9.70
C ALA A 307 3.82 0.47 -10.94
N ARG A 308 3.16 0.77 -12.08
CA ARG A 308 3.45 0.16 -13.38
C ARG A 308 4.76 0.72 -13.93
N GLY A 309 5.69 -0.14 -14.30
CA GLY A 309 6.98 0.25 -14.87
C GLY A 309 7.99 -0.89 -14.87
N GLN A 310 9.09 -0.69 -15.61
CA GLN A 310 10.19 -1.66 -15.73
C GLN A 310 11.10 -1.70 -14.49
N HIS A 311 10.92 -0.80 -13.53
CA HIS A 311 11.74 -0.73 -12.32
C HIS A 311 11.71 -2.04 -11.51
N TRP A 312 10.58 -2.75 -11.49
CA TRP A 312 10.50 -4.07 -10.85
C TRP A 312 11.39 -5.12 -11.53
N GLU A 313 11.48 -5.06 -12.86
CA GLU A 313 12.34 -5.94 -13.64
C GLU A 313 13.82 -5.62 -13.42
N VAL A 314 14.14 -4.34 -13.24
CA VAL A 314 15.50 -3.89 -12.89
C VAL A 314 15.88 -4.33 -11.49
N PHE A 315 15.00 -4.11 -10.50
CA PHE A 315 15.31 -4.36 -9.10
C PHE A 315 15.25 -5.85 -8.73
N PHE A 316 14.32 -6.62 -9.27
CA PHE A 316 14.09 -8.00 -8.83
C PHE A 316 14.12 -9.03 -9.96
N GLY A 317 14.31 -8.61 -11.22
CA GLY A 317 14.20 -9.51 -12.38
C GLY A 317 12.79 -10.07 -12.56
N ILE A 318 11.80 -9.43 -11.95
CA ILE A 318 10.40 -9.86 -11.92
C ILE A 318 9.53 -8.72 -12.43
N SER A 319 8.62 -9.05 -13.33
CA SER A 319 7.68 -8.12 -13.93
C SER A 319 6.55 -7.69 -12.98
N HIS A 320 5.97 -6.52 -13.27
CA HIS A 320 4.95 -5.86 -12.45
C HIS A 320 3.77 -6.79 -12.08
N GLU A 321 3.23 -7.53 -13.04
CA GLU A 321 2.06 -8.40 -12.86
C GLU A 321 2.32 -9.56 -11.89
N ARG A 322 3.57 -9.97 -11.74
CA ARG A 322 3.98 -11.03 -10.79
C ARG A 322 4.07 -10.49 -9.37
N ILE A 323 4.52 -9.25 -9.19
CA ILE A 323 4.62 -8.58 -7.89
C ILE A 323 3.24 -8.23 -7.32
N LEU A 324 2.20 -8.11 -8.15
CA LEU A 324 0.81 -7.88 -7.69
C LEU A 324 0.28 -8.95 -6.70
N LYS A 325 0.93 -10.11 -6.57
CA LYS A 325 0.61 -11.05 -5.49
C LYS A 325 0.84 -10.45 -4.10
N PHE A 326 1.87 -9.62 -3.94
CA PHE A 326 2.16 -8.93 -2.69
C PHE A 326 1.12 -7.85 -2.38
N HIS A 327 0.67 -7.07 -3.38
CA HIS A 327 -0.46 -6.12 -3.20
C HIS A 327 -1.69 -6.79 -2.60
N ARG A 328 -2.07 -7.98 -3.12
CA ARG A 328 -3.24 -8.73 -2.62
C ARG A 328 -3.07 -9.18 -1.17
N TRP A 329 -1.87 -9.61 -0.77
CA TRP A 329 -1.59 -10.01 0.61
C TRP A 329 -1.52 -8.82 1.56
N LEU A 330 -0.77 -7.78 1.19
CA LEU A 330 -0.65 -6.54 1.96
C LEU A 330 -2.02 -5.90 2.22
N GLY A 331 -2.93 -5.91 1.24
CA GLY A 331 -4.28 -5.36 1.40
C GLY A 331 -5.16 -6.16 2.37
N ARG A 332 -5.00 -7.49 2.42
CA ARG A 332 -5.72 -8.32 3.39
C ARG A 332 -5.19 -8.08 4.81
N LEU A 333 -3.87 -8.01 4.93
CA LEU A 333 -3.21 -7.77 6.22
C LEU A 333 -3.48 -6.35 6.75
N SER A 334 -3.51 -5.33 5.89
CA SER A 334 -3.86 -3.98 6.33
C SER A 334 -5.28 -3.90 6.89
N ILE A 335 -6.25 -4.60 6.27
CA ILE A 335 -7.61 -4.68 6.81
C ILE A 335 -7.61 -5.41 8.16
N LEU A 336 -6.90 -6.54 8.28
CA LEU A 336 -6.79 -7.31 9.52
C LEU A 336 -6.24 -6.46 10.67
N PHE A 337 -5.08 -5.83 10.47
CA PHE A 337 -4.45 -4.98 11.48
C PHE A 337 -5.25 -3.70 11.74
N GLY A 338 -5.93 -3.15 10.73
CA GLY A 338 -6.85 -2.02 10.88
C GLY A 338 -8.06 -2.34 11.76
N VAL A 339 -8.66 -3.53 11.59
CA VAL A 339 -9.74 -4.02 12.46
C VAL A 339 -9.24 -4.22 13.89
N TRP A 340 -8.07 -4.84 14.07
CA TRP A 340 -7.48 -4.99 15.40
C TRP A 340 -7.19 -3.63 16.05
N HIS A 341 -6.63 -2.69 15.30
CA HIS A 341 -6.39 -1.32 15.76
C HIS A 341 -7.68 -0.64 16.21
N LEU A 342 -8.77 -0.77 15.45
CA LEU A 342 -10.09 -0.26 15.83
C LEU A 342 -10.56 -0.86 17.16
N LEU A 343 -10.59 -2.20 17.26
CA LEU A 343 -11.08 -2.91 18.44
C LEU A 343 -10.27 -2.58 19.69
N ALA A 344 -8.94 -2.60 19.59
CA ALA A 344 -8.09 -2.26 20.72
C ALA A 344 -8.23 -0.78 21.10
N SER A 345 -8.43 0.13 20.13
CA SER A 345 -8.59 1.56 20.42
C SER A 345 -9.93 1.87 21.10
N THR A 346 -11.03 1.25 20.68
CA THR A 346 -12.33 1.44 21.31
C THR A 346 -12.38 0.84 22.71
N GLN A 347 -11.73 -0.31 22.94
CA GLN A 347 -11.56 -0.86 24.29
C GLN A 347 -10.68 0.01 25.19
N ASN A 348 -9.74 0.77 24.62
CA ASN A 348 -8.99 1.82 25.34
C ASN A 348 -9.80 3.13 25.53
N GLY A 349 -11.10 3.15 25.20
CA GLY A 349 -11.99 4.30 25.42
C GLY A 349 -12.02 5.31 24.27
N ALA A 350 -11.42 5.02 23.11
CA ALA A 350 -11.51 5.92 21.96
C ALA A 350 -12.90 5.86 21.31
N SER A 351 -13.51 7.03 21.09
CA SER A 351 -14.76 7.13 20.31
C SER A 351 -14.48 7.09 18.81
N ILE A 352 -15.24 6.28 18.07
CA ILE A 352 -15.16 6.20 16.60
C ILE A 352 -15.73 7.46 15.91
N THR A 353 -16.59 8.21 16.60
CA THR A 353 -17.27 9.40 16.03
C THR A 353 -16.54 10.70 16.33
N ALA A 354 -15.44 10.65 17.09
CA ALA A 354 -14.65 11.83 17.40
C ALA A 354 -14.01 12.40 16.10
N ALA A 355 -14.39 13.63 15.76
CA ALA A 355 -13.89 14.32 14.57
C ALA A 355 -12.63 15.15 14.85
N GLY A 356 -12.54 15.75 16.05
CA GLY A 356 -11.40 16.58 16.46
C GLY A 356 -10.10 15.77 16.54
N PRO A 357 -8.98 16.30 16.02
CA PRO A 357 -7.69 15.65 16.16
C PRO A 357 -7.27 15.66 17.64
N PHE A 358 -6.65 14.58 18.10
CA PHE A 358 -6.12 14.49 19.47
C PHE A 358 -4.81 13.72 19.59
N GLY A 359 -4.14 13.90 20.72
CA GLY A 359 -2.86 13.27 21.00
C GLY A 359 -1.71 13.86 20.16
N SER A 360 -0.48 13.38 20.42
CA SER A 360 0.72 13.90 19.75
C SER A 360 0.71 13.71 18.23
N GLN A 361 0.03 12.68 17.74
CA GLN A 361 -0.10 12.42 16.30
C GLN A 361 -1.29 13.13 15.64
N GLN A 362 -2.06 13.96 16.38
CA GLN A 362 -3.24 14.67 15.86
C GLN A 362 -4.23 13.70 15.19
N VAL A 363 -4.61 12.65 15.92
CA VAL A 363 -5.41 11.53 15.43
C VAL A 363 -6.89 11.91 15.38
N SER A 364 -7.54 11.66 14.25
CA SER A 364 -8.98 11.81 14.04
C SER A 364 -9.62 10.43 13.80
N PRO A 365 -10.31 9.84 14.80
CA PRO A 365 -10.90 8.51 14.69
C PRO A 365 -11.97 8.37 13.61
N VAL A 366 -12.81 9.39 13.40
CA VAL A 366 -13.86 9.32 12.38
C VAL A 366 -13.28 9.08 10.98
N ASN A 367 -12.15 9.74 10.68
CA ASN A 367 -11.43 9.57 9.42
C ASN A 367 -10.79 8.18 9.31
N GLY A 368 -10.22 7.67 10.41
CA GLY A 368 -9.67 6.32 10.47
C GLY A 368 -10.72 5.23 10.29
N PHE A 369 -11.87 5.38 10.94
CA PHE A 369 -13.01 4.46 10.80
C PHE A 369 -13.58 4.49 9.38
N GLY A 370 -13.79 5.69 8.81
CA GLY A 370 -14.21 5.84 7.42
C GLY A 370 -13.24 5.20 6.43
N ALA A 371 -11.92 5.40 6.62
CA ALA A 371 -10.90 4.76 5.81
C ALA A 371 -10.96 3.22 5.91
N LEU A 372 -11.12 2.67 7.12
CA LEU A 372 -11.24 1.22 7.33
C LEU A 372 -12.48 0.63 6.64
N VAL A 373 -13.63 1.30 6.75
CA VAL A 373 -14.87 0.87 6.06
C VAL A 373 -14.65 0.83 4.55
N VAL A 374 -14.06 1.88 3.98
CA VAL A 374 -13.75 1.94 2.54
C VAL A 374 -12.75 0.86 2.13
N PHE A 375 -11.69 0.61 2.91
CA PHE A 375 -10.75 -0.47 2.59
C PHE A 375 -11.38 -1.86 2.74
N ALA A 376 -12.30 -2.06 3.69
CA ALA A 376 -13.03 -3.32 3.84
C ALA A 376 -13.94 -3.59 2.64
N THR A 377 -14.68 -2.59 2.15
CA THR A 377 -15.52 -2.75 0.95
C THR A 377 -14.67 -2.97 -0.32
N LEU A 378 -13.49 -2.34 -0.41
CA LEU A 378 -12.50 -2.64 -1.46
C LEU A 378 -12.08 -4.13 -1.42
N GLY A 379 -11.77 -4.65 -0.23
CA GLY A 379 -11.45 -6.06 -0.02
C GLY A 379 -12.57 -7.00 -0.47
N LEU A 380 -13.83 -6.69 -0.11
CA LEU A 380 -15.00 -7.46 -0.51
C LEU A 380 -15.22 -7.42 -2.04
N SER A 381 -15.11 -6.24 -2.66
CA SER A 381 -15.26 -6.09 -4.11
C SER A 381 -14.26 -6.95 -4.89
N ALA A 382 -13.04 -7.11 -4.38
CA ALA A 382 -12.00 -7.94 -4.98
C ALA A 382 -12.35 -9.44 -4.99
N MET A 383 -13.20 -9.91 -4.07
CA MET A 383 -13.70 -11.29 -4.07
C MET A 383 -14.73 -11.53 -5.16
N LEU A 384 -15.48 -10.49 -5.55
CA LEU A 384 -16.54 -10.55 -6.57
C LEU A 384 -16.03 -10.28 -8.00
N ARG A 385 -14.75 -9.93 -8.16
CA ARG A 385 -14.14 -9.52 -9.44
C ARG A 385 -14.33 -10.50 -10.60
N ARG A 386 -14.45 -11.80 -10.32
CA ARG A 386 -14.63 -12.83 -11.37
C ARG A 386 -15.97 -12.76 -12.08
N ARG A 387 -17.02 -12.28 -11.39
CA ARG A 387 -18.35 -12.08 -11.98
C ARG A 387 -18.48 -10.67 -12.55
N PHE A 388 -17.99 -9.66 -11.83
CA PHE A 388 -18.23 -8.24 -12.15
C PHE A 388 -16.92 -7.45 -12.26
N TYR A 389 -16.07 -7.79 -13.23
CA TYR A 389 -14.74 -7.17 -13.37
C TYR A 389 -14.80 -5.65 -13.58
N ALA A 390 -15.71 -5.17 -14.44
CA ALA A 390 -15.82 -3.73 -14.74
C ALA A 390 -16.21 -2.92 -13.49
N LEU A 391 -17.23 -3.37 -12.75
CA LEU A 391 -17.65 -2.74 -11.50
C LEU A 391 -16.52 -2.76 -10.47
N PHE A 392 -15.87 -3.92 -10.28
CA PHE A 392 -14.70 -4.04 -9.42
C PHE A 392 -13.62 -3.02 -9.81
N TYR A 393 -13.26 -2.94 -11.09
CA TYR A 393 -12.19 -2.05 -11.55
C TYR A 393 -12.45 -0.57 -11.25
N TYR A 394 -13.62 -0.06 -11.61
CA TYR A 394 -13.96 1.36 -11.38
C TYR A 394 -14.16 1.68 -9.90
N TYR A 395 -14.91 0.83 -9.18
CA TYR A 395 -15.10 0.99 -7.75
C TYR A 395 -13.77 0.96 -7.01
N HIS A 396 -12.92 -0.03 -7.29
CA HIS A 396 -11.66 -0.21 -6.59
C HIS A 396 -10.74 0.99 -6.77
N ARG A 397 -10.70 1.56 -7.98
CA ARG A 397 -9.90 2.75 -8.27
C ARG A 397 -10.42 3.98 -7.52
N ILE A 398 -11.71 4.29 -7.61
CA ILE A 398 -12.29 5.49 -6.98
C ILE A 398 -12.24 5.38 -5.45
N ALA A 399 -12.72 4.27 -4.89
CA ALA A 399 -12.73 4.06 -3.44
C ALA A 399 -11.31 3.97 -2.85
N SER A 400 -10.29 3.52 -3.59
CA SER A 400 -8.90 3.60 -3.12
C SER A 400 -8.44 5.04 -2.89
N ILE A 401 -8.82 5.99 -3.75
CA ILE A 401 -8.49 7.40 -3.59
C ILE A 401 -9.19 7.97 -2.37
N VAL A 402 -10.49 7.70 -2.21
CA VAL A 402 -11.29 8.15 -1.06
C VAL A 402 -10.70 7.60 0.24
N GLY A 403 -10.40 6.30 0.29
CA GLY A 403 -9.80 5.65 1.47
C GLY A 403 -8.43 6.23 1.82
N LEU A 404 -7.58 6.51 0.83
CA LEU A 404 -6.27 7.15 1.03
C LEU A 404 -6.40 8.58 1.58
N VAL A 405 -7.37 9.37 1.07
CA VAL A 405 -7.63 10.74 1.59
C VAL A 405 -8.08 10.68 3.04
N LEU A 406 -9.04 9.82 3.38
CA LEU A 406 -9.49 9.63 4.76
C LEU A 406 -8.33 9.17 5.66
N LEU A 407 -7.46 8.29 5.17
CA LEU A 407 -6.28 7.85 5.92
C LEU A 407 -5.28 8.99 6.15
N LEU A 408 -5.03 9.86 5.16
CA LEU A 408 -4.17 11.06 5.33
C LEU A 408 -4.75 12.06 6.34
N LEU A 409 -6.08 12.14 6.44
CA LEU A 409 -6.78 12.95 7.42
C LEU A 409 -6.83 12.29 8.82
N HIS A 410 -6.52 10.99 8.92
CA HIS A 410 -6.58 10.25 10.17
C HIS A 410 -5.45 10.62 11.15
N ALA A 411 -4.20 10.75 10.71
CA ALA A 411 -3.08 11.10 11.62
C ALA A 411 -1.89 11.72 10.89
N THR A 412 -1.12 12.57 11.59
CA THR A 412 0.10 13.19 11.04
C THR A 412 1.17 12.16 10.67
N ALA A 413 1.33 11.10 11.46
CA ALA A 413 2.26 10.01 11.16
C ALA A 413 1.99 9.36 9.79
N VAL A 414 0.71 9.19 9.43
CA VAL A 414 0.32 8.68 8.10
C VAL A 414 0.79 9.61 7.00
N ARG A 415 0.61 10.93 7.17
CA ARG A 415 0.98 11.93 6.14
C ARG A 415 2.45 11.80 5.78
N TYR A 416 3.35 11.78 6.76
CA TYR A 416 4.78 11.61 6.52
C TYR A 416 5.12 10.25 5.93
N ALA A 417 4.53 9.18 6.46
CA ALA A 417 4.79 7.82 6.01
C ALA A 417 4.38 7.57 4.54
N LEU A 418 3.31 8.22 4.07
CA LEU A 418 2.82 8.04 2.70
C LEU A 418 3.52 8.91 1.64
N ILE A 419 4.38 9.86 2.02
CA ILE A 419 5.14 10.68 1.05
C ILE A 419 5.94 9.77 0.11
N PHE A 420 6.69 8.82 0.67
CA PHE A 420 7.55 7.91 -0.10
C PHE A 420 6.78 7.06 -1.13
N PRO A 421 5.79 6.23 -0.74
CA PRO A 421 5.08 5.39 -1.69
C PRO A 421 4.21 6.18 -2.68
N LEU A 422 3.62 7.30 -2.25
CA LEU A 422 2.86 8.16 -3.18
C LEU A 422 3.78 8.83 -4.20
N GLY A 423 4.98 9.27 -3.80
CA GLY A 423 5.98 9.80 -4.71
C GLY A 423 6.35 8.82 -5.82
N ILE A 424 6.64 7.56 -5.47
CA ILE A 424 6.94 6.50 -6.44
C ILE A 424 5.74 6.24 -7.37
N TYR A 425 4.53 6.15 -6.80
CA TYR A 425 3.32 5.92 -7.58
C TYR A 425 3.03 7.07 -8.58
N LEU A 426 3.25 8.32 -8.17
CA LEU A 426 3.11 9.50 -9.02
C LEU A 426 4.16 9.55 -10.12
N LEU A 427 5.43 9.27 -9.82
CA LEU A 427 6.50 9.18 -10.82
C LEU A 427 6.23 8.09 -11.88
N SER A 428 5.78 6.91 -11.43
CA SER A 428 5.29 5.85 -12.33
C SER A 428 4.11 6.35 -13.17
N GLY A 429 3.21 7.14 -12.58
CA GLY A 429 2.09 7.77 -13.29
C GLY A 429 2.50 8.71 -14.41
N LEU A 430 3.51 9.55 -14.19
CA LEU A 430 4.04 10.46 -15.21
C LEU A 430 4.62 9.69 -16.40
N GLY A 431 5.33 8.58 -16.15
CA GLY A 431 5.84 7.70 -17.21
C GLY A 431 4.73 7.15 -18.13
N ARG A 432 3.52 6.94 -17.60
CA ARG A 432 2.38 6.45 -18.38
C ARG A 432 1.80 7.49 -19.34
N LEU A 433 2.00 8.78 -19.08
CA LEU A 433 1.55 9.85 -19.97
C LEU A 433 2.22 9.74 -21.34
N ARG A 434 3.44 9.19 -21.41
CA ARG A 434 4.13 8.89 -22.67
C ARG A 434 3.30 8.00 -23.60
N GLY A 435 2.69 6.93 -23.07
CA GLY A 435 1.84 6.03 -23.84
C GLY A 435 0.54 6.70 -24.33
N LEU A 436 0.00 7.63 -23.54
CA LEU A 436 -1.23 8.36 -23.89
C LEU A 436 -0.99 9.40 -25.00
N TYR A 437 0.13 10.13 -24.94
CA TYR A 437 0.38 11.28 -25.81
C TYR A 437 1.26 10.95 -27.02
N LEU A 438 2.29 10.10 -26.87
CA LEU A 438 3.31 9.88 -27.90
C LEU A 438 3.12 8.60 -28.72
N ASN A 439 2.70 7.50 -28.10
CA ASN A 439 2.67 6.18 -28.74
C ASN A 439 1.34 5.90 -29.45
N LYS A 440 1.06 6.64 -30.53
CA LYS A 440 -0.15 6.49 -31.35
C LYS A 440 0.21 5.92 -32.72
N PHE A 441 -0.47 4.87 -33.14
CA PHE A 441 -0.17 4.14 -34.37
C PHE A 441 -1.45 3.80 -35.14
N HIS A 442 -1.40 3.90 -36.47
CA HIS A 442 -2.40 3.30 -37.34
C HIS A 442 -2.00 1.84 -37.60
N ALA A 443 -2.56 0.92 -36.81
CA ALA A 443 -2.22 -0.49 -36.88
C ALA A 443 -3.03 -1.18 -37.98
N SER A 444 -2.36 -1.97 -38.84
CA SER A 444 -3.05 -2.77 -39.85
C SER A 444 -3.82 -3.91 -39.20
N ILE A 445 -4.98 -4.23 -39.76
CA ILE A 445 -5.96 -5.13 -39.14
C ILE A 445 -6.13 -6.38 -40.01
N HIS A 446 -6.15 -7.55 -39.36
CA HIS A 446 -6.58 -8.79 -39.99
C HIS A 446 -7.60 -9.51 -39.11
N VAL A 447 -8.73 -9.89 -39.71
CA VAL A 447 -9.78 -10.65 -39.03
C VAL A 447 -9.67 -12.12 -39.44
N HIS A 448 -9.73 -13.01 -38.44
CA HIS A 448 -9.62 -14.45 -38.60
C HIS A 448 -10.83 -15.14 -37.97
N GLY A 449 -11.52 -15.97 -38.77
CA GLY A 449 -12.72 -16.67 -38.33
C GLY A 449 -13.81 -15.73 -37.81
N GLN A 450 -14.58 -16.19 -36.82
CA GLN A 450 -15.74 -15.46 -36.29
C GLN A 450 -15.45 -14.62 -35.04
N ASN A 451 -14.23 -14.65 -34.48
CA ASN A 451 -13.97 -14.03 -33.18
C ASN A 451 -12.53 -13.60 -32.92
N THR A 452 -11.63 -13.66 -33.90
CA THR A 452 -10.22 -13.28 -33.69
C THR A 452 -9.83 -12.13 -34.60
N VAL A 453 -9.10 -11.17 -34.03
CA VAL A 453 -8.52 -10.03 -34.75
C VAL A 453 -7.06 -9.90 -34.37
N THR A 454 -6.20 -9.68 -35.36
CA THR A 454 -4.80 -9.36 -35.16
C THR A 454 -4.52 -7.94 -35.62
N PHE A 455 -3.74 -7.22 -34.81
CA PHE A 455 -3.20 -5.90 -35.16
C PHE A 455 -1.71 -6.03 -35.39
N GLU A 456 -1.19 -5.29 -36.36
CA GLU A 456 0.25 -5.16 -36.59
C GLU A 456 0.59 -3.66 -36.65
N LEU A 457 1.54 -3.23 -35.83
CA LEU A 457 1.97 -1.84 -35.83
C LEU A 457 2.84 -1.57 -37.06
N PRO A 458 2.83 -0.33 -37.60
CA PRO A 458 3.72 0.01 -38.71
C PRO A 458 5.19 -0.12 -38.29
N ALA A 459 6.05 -0.51 -39.24
CA ALA A 459 7.49 -0.51 -39.04
C ALA A 459 8.00 0.94 -38.93
N THR A 460 8.44 1.31 -37.73
CA THR A 460 9.00 2.61 -37.38
C THR A 460 10.26 2.39 -36.57
N GLU A 461 11.08 3.42 -36.38
CA GLU A 461 12.26 3.32 -35.50
C GLU A 461 11.89 2.83 -34.09
N THR A 462 10.74 3.27 -33.58
CA THR A 462 10.28 2.88 -32.23
C THR A 462 9.83 1.43 -32.16
N THR A 463 9.03 0.96 -33.12
CA THR A 463 8.52 -0.42 -33.15
C THR A 463 9.60 -1.42 -33.48
N ARG A 464 10.58 -1.07 -34.33
CA ARG A 464 11.79 -1.87 -34.57
C ARG A 464 12.66 -1.96 -33.32
N ALA A 465 12.92 -0.84 -32.66
CA ALA A 465 13.68 -0.83 -31.40
C ALA A 465 13.00 -1.67 -30.31
N TRP A 466 11.65 -1.67 -30.26
CA TRP A 466 10.91 -2.60 -29.40
C TRP A 466 11.09 -4.05 -29.83
N ALA A 467 10.93 -4.37 -31.12
CA ALA A 467 11.08 -5.72 -31.64
C ALA A 467 12.48 -6.34 -31.41
N ASP A 468 13.52 -5.51 -31.35
CA ASP A 468 14.90 -5.94 -31.07
C ASP A 468 15.21 -6.12 -29.59
N ARG A 469 14.55 -5.34 -28.71
CA ARG A 469 14.83 -5.33 -27.27
C ARG A 469 13.77 -6.04 -26.44
N LEU A 470 12.72 -6.57 -27.07
CA LEU A 470 11.60 -7.18 -26.38
C LEU A 470 12.04 -8.43 -25.61
N HIS A 471 11.51 -8.60 -24.41
CA HIS A 471 11.70 -9.83 -23.65
C HIS A 471 10.63 -10.86 -23.99
N ALA A 472 10.97 -12.15 -23.86
CA ALA A 472 9.96 -13.21 -23.88
C ALA A 472 8.89 -12.95 -22.83
N GLY A 473 7.61 -13.16 -23.17
CA GLY A 473 6.49 -12.86 -22.28
C GLY A 473 6.08 -11.38 -22.22
N ALA A 474 6.69 -10.50 -23.01
CA ALA A 474 6.32 -9.09 -23.02
C ALA A 474 4.90 -8.84 -23.53
N PHE A 475 4.27 -7.81 -22.97
CA PHE A 475 2.93 -7.34 -23.31
C PHE A 475 2.86 -5.81 -23.26
N PHE A 476 1.80 -5.28 -23.86
CA PHE A 476 1.50 -3.85 -23.85
C PHE A 476 0.08 -3.63 -23.37
N TYR A 477 -0.16 -2.49 -22.73
CA TYR A 477 -1.51 -1.98 -22.55
C TYR A 477 -1.94 -1.27 -23.83
N ILE A 478 -3.09 -1.65 -24.35
CA ILE A 478 -3.63 -1.17 -25.61
C ILE A 478 -4.92 -0.41 -25.34
N ASN A 479 -5.02 0.78 -25.93
CA ASN A 479 -6.24 1.57 -26.00
C ASN A 479 -6.65 1.75 -27.47
N ILE A 480 -7.93 1.51 -27.75
CA ILE A 480 -8.52 1.69 -29.08
C ILE A 480 -9.58 2.79 -28.96
N PRO A 481 -9.26 4.04 -29.31
CA PRO A 481 -10.12 5.19 -29.05
C PRO A 481 -11.51 5.10 -29.68
N SER A 482 -11.66 4.40 -30.80
CA SER A 482 -12.95 4.16 -31.46
C SER A 482 -13.87 3.23 -30.66
N ILE A 483 -13.36 2.52 -29.65
CA ILE A 483 -14.13 1.67 -28.73
C ILE A 483 -14.28 2.35 -27.38
N SER A 484 -13.17 2.88 -26.84
CA SER A 484 -13.17 3.61 -25.58
C SER A 484 -11.96 4.54 -25.50
N ALA A 485 -12.18 5.79 -25.08
CA ALA A 485 -11.10 6.76 -24.87
C ALA A 485 -10.25 6.48 -23.61
N VAL A 486 -10.77 5.70 -22.66
CA VAL A 486 -10.18 5.53 -21.31
C VAL A 486 -9.82 4.10 -20.96
N ALA A 487 -10.33 3.10 -21.69
CA ALA A 487 -10.07 1.70 -21.39
C ALA A 487 -8.72 1.25 -21.96
N TRP A 488 -7.85 0.74 -21.09
CA TRP A 488 -6.56 0.18 -21.43
C TRP A 488 -6.53 -1.30 -21.04
N HIS A 489 -6.21 -2.17 -21.98
CA HIS A 489 -6.24 -3.63 -21.77
C HIS A 489 -4.88 -4.24 -22.13
N PRO A 490 -4.33 -5.15 -21.30
CA PRO A 490 -3.05 -5.79 -21.59
C PRO A 490 -3.19 -6.89 -22.65
N PHE A 491 -2.28 -6.89 -23.63
CA PHE A 491 -2.16 -7.94 -24.65
C PHE A 491 -0.69 -8.29 -24.88
N SER A 492 -0.38 -9.59 -24.94
CA SER A 492 0.96 -10.06 -25.28
C SER A 492 1.39 -9.54 -26.65
N ALA A 493 2.62 -9.02 -26.73
CA ALA A 493 3.21 -8.58 -27.98
C ALA A 493 3.83 -9.76 -28.71
N ILE A 494 3.67 -9.75 -30.03
CA ILE A 494 4.21 -10.74 -30.96
C ILE A 494 5.20 -10.00 -31.85
N VAL A 495 6.49 -10.28 -31.74
CA VAL A 495 7.47 -9.77 -32.73
C VAL A 495 7.08 -10.29 -34.11
N THR A 496 7.07 -9.44 -35.14
CA THR A 496 6.75 -9.87 -36.50
C THR A 496 7.86 -10.80 -37.05
N PRO A 497 7.56 -11.72 -38.00
CA PRO A 497 8.57 -12.66 -38.51
C PRO A 497 9.80 -12.02 -39.15
N ASP A 498 9.64 -10.84 -39.75
CA ASP A 498 10.71 -10.00 -40.30
C ASP A 498 11.53 -9.28 -39.20
N GLY A 499 10.96 -9.12 -38.02
CA GLY A 499 11.58 -8.44 -36.88
C GLY A 499 11.49 -6.92 -36.90
N ASP A 500 10.76 -6.34 -37.85
CA ASP A 500 10.68 -4.89 -38.03
C ASP A 500 9.61 -4.20 -37.17
N SER A 501 8.71 -4.97 -36.57
CA SER A 501 7.61 -4.43 -35.75
C SER A 501 7.07 -5.44 -34.74
N ILE A 502 5.95 -5.07 -34.12
CA ILE A 502 5.19 -5.88 -33.17
C ILE A 502 3.71 -5.94 -33.57
N GLY A 503 3.09 -7.07 -33.29
CA GLY A 503 1.67 -7.31 -33.44
C GLY A 503 1.00 -7.84 -32.17
N PHE A 504 -0.32 -7.90 -32.22
CA PHE A 504 -1.17 -8.33 -31.11
C PHE A 504 -2.27 -9.23 -31.67
N CYS A 505 -2.65 -10.26 -30.92
CA CYS A 505 -3.78 -11.13 -31.26
C CYS A 505 -4.82 -11.07 -30.16
N MET A 506 -6.05 -10.70 -30.53
CA MET A 506 -7.18 -10.56 -29.62
C MET A 506 -8.30 -11.52 -30.03
N LYS A 507 -8.71 -12.38 -29.10
CA LYS A 507 -9.79 -13.35 -29.32
C LYS A 507 -10.98 -13.03 -28.42
N SER A 508 -12.14 -12.83 -29.02
CA SER A 508 -13.41 -12.62 -28.32
C SER A 508 -13.95 -13.95 -27.80
N PHE A 509 -14.11 -14.05 -26.47
CA PHE A 509 -14.72 -15.20 -25.80
C PHE A 509 -16.13 -14.90 -25.27
N THR A 510 -16.52 -13.63 -25.20
CA THR A 510 -17.77 -13.20 -24.58
C THR A 510 -18.31 -11.99 -25.32
N LYS A 511 -19.52 -12.12 -25.86
CA LYS A 511 -20.21 -11.05 -26.57
C LYS A 511 -20.41 -9.82 -25.69
N GLY A 512 -20.40 -8.64 -26.30
CA GLY A 512 -20.63 -7.36 -25.63
C GLY A 512 -19.51 -6.88 -24.70
N ARG A 513 -18.34 -7.55 -24.70
CA ARG A 513 -17.14 -7.08 -23.98
C ARG A 513 -16.21 -6.31 -24.90
N PHE A 514 -15.16 -5.71 -24.32
CA PHE A 514 -14.18 -4.90 -25.05
C PHE A 514 -13.66 -5.58 -26.33
N VAL A 515 -13.12 -6.80 -26.24
CA VAL A 515 -12.54 -7.50 -27.42
C VAL A 515 -13.59 -7.83 -28.48
N ASP A 516 -14.84 -8.06 -28.07
CA ASP A 516 -15.96 -8.27 -29.00
C ASP A 516 -16.26 -7.00 -29.79
N ALA A 517 -16.32 -5.85 -29.11
CA ALA A 517 -16.48 -4.55 -29.76
C ALA A 517 -15.30 -4.21 -30.69
N VAL A 518 -14.07 -4.59 -30.31
CA VAL A 518 -12.89 -4.46 -31.17
C VAL A 518 -13.06 -5.30 -32.45
N TRP A 519 -13.49 -6.56 -32.31
CA TRP A 519 -13.71 -7.45 -33.46
C TRP A 519 -14.82 -6.92 -34.39
N VAL A 520 -15.95 -6.48 -33.84
CA VAL A 520 -17.06 -5.88 -34.63
C VAL A 520 -16.57 -4.64 -35.38
N ARG A 521 -15.85 -3.74 -34.71
CA ARG A 521 -15.34 -2.51 -35.34
C ARG A 521 -14.27 -2.80 -36.40
N ALA A 522 -13.40 -3.77 -36.15
CA ALA A 522 -12.42 -4.22 -37.13
C ALA A 522 -13.11 -4.78 -38.38
N HIS A 523 -14.16 -5.59 -38.20
CA HIS A 523 -14.94 -6.14 -39.30
C HIS A 523 -15.63 -5.04 -40.12
N GLN A 524 -16.28 -4.07 -39.46
CA GLN A 524 -16.86 -2.90 -40.12
C GLN A 524 -15.80 -2.11 -40.90
N THR A 525 -14.64 -1.86 -40.29
CA THR A 525 -13.54 -1.12 -40.94
C THR A 525 -13.05 -1.84 -42.21
N LEU A 526 -13.01 -3.18 -42.20
CA LEU A 526 -12.67 -3.95 -43.41
C LEU A 526 -13.75 -3.86 -44.49
N GLN A 527 -15.04 -3.89 -44.11
CA GLN A 527 -16.16 -3.76 -45.05
C GLN A 527 -16.23 -2.36 -45.67
N ASP A 528 -16.08 -1.31 -44.85
CA ASP A 528 -16.05 0.08 -45.29
C ASP A 528 -14.93 0.28 -46.32
N ASN A 529 -13.72 -0.22 -46.04
CA ASN A 529 -12.60 -0.11 -46.97
C ASN A 529 -12.80 -0.95 -48.23
N ALA A 530 -13.41 -2.14 -48.16
CA ALA A 530 -13.69 -2.97 -49.34
C ALA A 530 -14.63 -2.27 -50.34
N PHE A 531 -15.51 -1.38 -49.87
CA PHE A 531 -16.40 -0.57 -50.71
C PHE A 531 -15.64 0.54 -51.47
N PHE A 532 -14.53 1.05 -50.93
CA PHE A 532 -13.71 2.12 -51.55
C PHE A 532 -12.59 1.60 -52.48
N VAL A 533 -12.37 0.29 -52.62
CA VAL A 533 -11.31 -0.30 -53.48
C VAL A 533 -11.53 -0.10 -54.99
N LEU A 534 -12.66 0.50 -55.40
CA LEU A 534 -12.89 0.84 -56.81
C LEU A 534 -12.20 2.13 -57.27
N ASP A 535 -11.60 2.90 -56.37
CA ASP A 535 -10.94 4.16 -56.74
C ASP A 535 -9.71 4.44 -55.85
N SER A 536 -8.51 4.45 -56.44
CA SER A 536 -7.21 4.87 -55.90
C SER A 536 -6.36 3.92 -55.02
N HIS A 537 -5.04 4.08 -55.18
CA HIS A 537 -3.92 3.38 -54.52
C HIS A 537 -3.85 3.53 -52.98
N GLN A 538 -4.84 3.03 -52.23
CA GLN A 538 -4.87 3.20 -50.76
C GLN A 538 -4.29 2.03 -49.94
N SER A 539 -3.60 2.45 -48.86
CA SER A 539 -2.96 1.67 -47.81
C SER A 539 -3.86 0.60 -47.18
N ALA A 540 -3.25 -0.48 -46.68
CA ALA A 540 -3.97 -1.56 -45.99
C ALA A 540 -4.90 -1.03 -44.88
N PRO A 541 -6.09 -1.65 -44.67
CA PRO A 541 -7.07 -1.21 -43.69
C PRO A 541 -6.46 -1.15 -42.30
N SER A 542 -6.61 0.01 -41.63
CA SER A 542 -5.95 0.30 -40.36
C SER A 542 -6.90 0.92 -39.34
N MET A 543 -6.56 0.77 -38.06
CA MET A 543 -7.27 1.38 -36.93
C MET A 543 -6.27 2.13 -36.05
N LEU A 544 -6.70 3.28 -35.52
CA LEU A 544 -5.91 4.02 -34.54
C LEU A 544 -5.83 3.25 -33.23
N VAL A 545 -4.60 2.95 -32.80
CA VAL A 545 -4.28 2.25 -31.57
C VAL A 545 -3.26 3.07 -30.78
N ARG A 546 -3.46 3.16 -29.45
CA ARG A 546 -2.47 3.73 -28.52
C ARG A 546 -1.86 2.62 -27.70
N VAL A 547 -0.55 2.66 -27.49
CA VAL A 547 0.18 1.58 -26.80
C VAL A 547 1.04 2.09 -25.65
N GLU A 548 0.96 1.43 -24.51
CA GLU A 548 1.74 1.70 -23.30
C GLU A 548 2.56 0.45 -22.94
N GLY A 549 3.88 0.57 -22.92
CA GLY A 549 4.83 -0.54 -22.69
C GLY A 549 6.20 -0.24 -23.30
N PRO A 550 7.07 -1.26 -23.45
CA PRO A 550 6.83 -2.68 -23.14
C PRO A 550 6.83 -2.99 -21.64
N TYR A 551 6.04 -3.99 -21.25
CA TYR A 551 5.99 -4.58 -19.91
C TYR A 551 6.20 -6.09 -19.99
N GLY A 552 6.62 -6.72 -18.90
CA GLY A 552 6.61 -8.17 -18.80
C GLY A 552 7.95 -8.76 -19.20
N ARG A 553 8.40 -9.74 -18.41
CA ARG A 553 9.65 -10.45 -18.62
C ARG A 553 9.51 -11.87 -18.13
N ALA A 554 9.86 -12.81 -19.00
CA ALA A 554 9.88 -14.21 -18.64
C ALA A 554 10.82 -14.43 -17.47
N SER A 555 10.39 -15.27 -16.53
CA SER A 555 11.19 -15.61 -15.36
C SER A 555 12.36 -16.54 -15.66
N VAL A 556 12.49 -16.97 -16.91
CA VAL A 556 13.57 -17.80 -17.46
C VAL A 556 14.19 -17.03 -18.61
N ASN A 557 15.52 -17.06 -18.71
CA ASN A 557 16.21 -16.56 -19.90
C ASN A 557 16.48 -17.74 -20.84
N VAL A 558 15.76 -17.79 -21.95
CA VAL A 558 15.77 -18.90 -22.92
C VAL A 558 17.17 -19.17 -23.48
N ASP A 559 17.99 -18.13 -23.66
CA ASP A 559 19.38 -18.23 -24.14
C ASP A 559 20.30 -19.09 -23.26
N LYS A 560 19.94 -19.34 -22.00
CA LYS A 560 20.75 -20.13 -21.05
C LYS A 560 20.47 -21.64 -21.12
N TYR A 561 19.59 -22.08 -22.00
CA TYR A 561 19.13 -23.46 -22.09
C TYR A 561 19.50 -24.05 -23.45
N ASP A 562 19.57 -25.38 -23.52
CA ASP A 562 19.87 -26.09 -24.77
C ASP A 562 18.56 -26.42 -25.53
N ALA A 563 17.44 -26.47 -24.79
CA ALA A 563 16.11 -26.66 -25.33
C ALA A 563 15.06 -25.87 -24.53
N ALA A 564 14.06 -25.33 -25.24
CA ALA A 564 12.89 -24.69 -24.63
C ALA A 564 11.61 -25.38 -25.10
N VAL A 565 10.78 -25.82 -24.16
CA VAL A 565 9.49 -26.46 -24.45
C VAL A 565 8.36 -25.44 -24.22
N LEU A 566 7.67 -25.08 -25.29
CA LEU A 566 6.64 -24.06 -25.33
C LEU A 566 5.27 -24.77 -25.40
N ILE A 567 4.53 -24.78 -24.30
CA ILE A 567 3.22 -25.46 -24.22
C ILE A 567 2.12 -24.41 -24.05
N CYS A 568 1.25 -24.29 -25.05
CA CYS A 568 0.22 -23.25 -25.03
C CYS A 568 -1.18 -23.74 -25.40
N GLY A 569 -2.19 -23.03 -24.92
CA GLY A 569 -3.60 -23.31 -25.18
C GLY A 569 -4.37 -22.08 -25.65
N GLY A 570 -5.13 -22.20 -26.74
CA GLY A 570 -5.93 -21.10 -27.29
C GLY A 570 -5.09 -19.88 -27.65
N SER A 571 -5.49 -18.68 -27.18
CA SER A 571 -4.74 -17.43 -27.39
C SER A 571 -3.40 -17.36 -26.64
N GLY A 572 -3.09 -18.34 -25.78
CA GLY A 572 -1.79 -18.46 -25.10
C GLY A 572 -0.60 -18.72 -26.01
N ILE A 573 -0.82 -18.90 -27.33
CA ILE A 573 0.24 -18.99 -28.34
C ILE A 573 1.04 -17.69 -28.48
N THR A 574 0.42 -16.55 -28.18
CA THR A 574 0.98 -15.21 -28.44
C THR A 574 2.37 -14.97 -27.82
N PRO A 575 2.62 -15.20 -26.52
CA PRO A 575 3.97 -15.05 -25.97
C PRO A 575 4.97 -16.07 -26.53
N MET A 576 4.53 -17.27 -26.89
CA MET A 576 5.39 -18.32 -27.46
C MET A 576 5.83 -17.95 -28.87
N LEU A 577 4.91 -17.37 -29.65
CA LEU A 577 5.18 -16.95 -31.01
C LEU A 577 6.14 -15.76 -31.06
N SER A 578 6.00 -14.82 -30.12
CA SER A 578 6.94 -13.72 -29.96
C SER A 578 8.36 -14.23 -29.75
N LEU A 579 8.55 -15.21 -28.86
CA LEU A 579 9.84 -15.86 -28.62
C LEU A 579 10.37 -16.56 -29.88
N ILE A 580 9.53 -17.34 -30.56
CA ILE A 580 9.92 -18.00 -31.83
C ILE A 580 10.42 -16.98 -32.85
N ASN A 581 9.72 -15.85 -33.01
CA ASN A 581 10.08 -14.84 -33.99
C ASN A 581 11.34 -14.04 -33.59
N MET A 582 11.62 -13.87 -32.31
CA MET A 582 12.91 -13.34 -31.84
C MET A 582 14.07 -14.29 -32.19
N GLU A 583 13.88 -15.60 -32.04
CA GLU A 583 14.91 -16.60 -32.34
C GLU A 583 15.16 -16.79 -33.85
N ARG A 584 14.27 -16.32 -34.74
CA ARG A 584 14.50 -16.38 -36.21
C ARG A 584 15.76 -15.66 -36.64
N ARG A 585 16.12 -14.60 -35.91
CA ARG A 585 17.27 -13.74 -36.22
C ARG A 585 18.56 -14.26 -35.60
N ARG A 586 18.51 -15.38 -34.87
CA ARG A 586 19.63 -15.96 -34.13
C ARG A 586 20.01 -17.32 -34.74
N SER A 587 21.30 -17.51 -35.01
CA SER A 587 21.83 -18.77 -35.55
C SER A 587 22.18 -19.78 -34.45
N ASP A 588 22.47 -19.33 -33.23
CA ASP A 588 22.95 -20.14 -32.09
C ASP A 588 21.92 -20.21 -30.93
N GLY A 589 20.63 -20.18 -31.27
CA GLY A 589 19.54 -20.27 -30.30
C GLY A 589 19.21 -21.70 -29.87
N PRO A 590 18.51 -21.89 -28.73
CA PRO A 590 18.06 -23.21 -28.30
C PRO A 590 17.11 -23.86 -29.30
N LYS A 591 17.02 -25.20 -29.26
CA LYS A 591 15.96 -25.91 -29.98
C LYS A 591 14.61 -25.66 -29.31
N LEU A 592 13.65 -25.17 -30.07
CA LEU A 592 12.32 -24.82 -29.59
C LEU A 592 11.33 -25.96 -29.90
N PHE A 593 10.60 -26.42 -28.89
CA PHE A 593 9.57 -27.45 -29.03
C PHE A 593 8.20 -26.84 -28.75
N LEU A 594 7.44 -26.52 -29.79
CA LEU A 594 6.12 -25.92 -29.68
C LEU A 594 5.04 -27.00 -29.61
N HIS A 595 4.22 -26.97 -28.57
CA HIS A 595 3.01 -27.78 -28.42
C HIS A 595 1.82 -26.85 -28.22
N TRP A 596 0.98 -26.69 -29.25
CA TRP A 596 -0.16 -25.78 -29.21
C TRP A 596 -1.49 -26.52 -29.30
N VAL A 597 -2.35 -26.27 -28.31
CA VAL A 597 -3.66 -26.89 -28.17
C VAL A 597 -4.77 -25.88 -28.45
N VAL A 598 -5.65 -26.19 -29.39
CA VAL A 598 -6.86 -25.40 -29.68
C VAL A 598 -8.11 -26.28 -29.68
N LYS A 599 -9.28 -25.66 -29.56
CA LYS A 599 -10.56 -26.41 -29.60
C LYS A 599 -10.97 -26.69 -31.04
N ASP A 600 -10.98 -25.65 -31.87
CA ASP A 600 -11.36 -25.70 -33.28
C ASP A 600 -10.09 -25.69 -34.16
N PRO A 601 -9.94 -26.61 -35.13
CA PRO A 601 -8.83 -26.58 -36.09
C PRO A 601 -8.63 -25.24 -36.79
N ASN A 602 -9.70 -24.48 -37.07
CA ASN A 602 -9.61 -23.15 -37.69
C ASN A 602 -8.84 -22.14 -36.83
N ASP A 603 -8.78 -22.35 -35.51
CA ASP A 603 -8.01 -21.50 -34.60
C ASP A 603 -6.50 -21.62 -34.84
N LEU A 604 -6.01 -22.70 -35.46
CA LEU A 604 -4.60 -22.84 -35.81
C LEU A 604 -4.15 -21.77 -36.83
N LEU A 605 -5.09 -21.21 -37.58
CA LEU A 605 -4.84 -20.18 -38.58
C LEU A 605 -5.06 -18.76 -38.04
N CYS A 606 -5.36 -18.59 -36.75
CA CYS A 606 -5.67 -17.27 -36.17
C CYS A 606 -4.47 -16.31 -36.10
N VAL A 607 -3.26 -16.84 -36.25
CA VAL A 607 -1.98 -16.09 -36.26
C VAL A 607 -1.10 -16.50 -37.45
N ASP A 608 -1.73 -16.96 -38.54
CA ASP A 608 -1.05 -17.54 -39.72
C ASP A 608 0.10 -16.65 -40.25
N LYS A 609 -0.19 -15.36 -40.49
CA LYS A 609 0.78 -14.36 -40.97
C LYS A 609 1.94 -14.12 -40.00
N LEU A 610 1.69 -14.25 -38.70
CA LEU A 610 2.70 -14.02 -37.66
C LEU A 610 3.52 -15.28 -37.35
N MET A 611 3.07 -16.47 -37.78
CA MET A 611 3.66 -17.76 -37.40
C MET A 611 4.45 -18.43 -38.51
N PHE A 612 3.94 -18.41 -39.75
CA PHE A 612 4.54 -19.15 -40.84
C PHE A 612 5.42 -18.27 -41.74
N PRO A 613 6.44 -18.86 -42.40
CA PRO A 613 6.94 -20.23 -42.21
C PRO A 613 7.64 -20.40 -40.86
N LEU A 614 7.65 -21.58 -40.23
CA LEU A 614 8.39 -21.78 -38.97
C LEU A 614 9.91 -21.89 -39.24
N PRO A 615 10.78 -21.40 -38.34
CA PRO A 615 12.22 -21.52 -38.52
C PRO A 615 12.70 -22.96 -38.25
N SER A 616 13.87 -23.31 -38.79
CA SER A 616 14.42 -24.68 -38.77
C SER A 616 14.73 -25.22 -37.37
N ASN A 617 14.97 -24.34 -36.40
CA ASN A 617 15.20 -24.69 -34.99
C ASN A 617 13.91 -24.95 -34.19
N VAL A 618 12.73 -24.82 -34.81
CA VAL A 618 11.43 -25.08 -34.17
C VAL A 618 10.84 -26.41 -34.62
N SER A 619 10.55 -27.27 -33.66
CA SER A 619 9.71 -28.46 -33.84
C SER A 619 8.32 -28.20 -33.27
N ALA A 620 7.31 -28.10 -34.14
CA ALA A 620 5.94 -27.81 -33.74
C ALA A 620 5.02 -29.04 -33.83
N LYS A 621 4.20 -29.26 -32.80
CA LYS A 621 3.09 -30.21 -32.77
C LYS A 621 1.80 -29.49 -32.40
N PHE A 622 0.80 -29.60 -33.26
CA PHE A 622 -0.51 -28.99 -33.08
C PHE A 622 -1.53 -30.03 -32.62
N TYR A 623 -2.45 -29.63 -31.74
CA TYR A 623 -3.51 -30.48 -31.21
C TYR A 623 -4.85 -29.75 -31.35
N ALA A 624 -5.79 -30.35 -32.06
CA ALA A 624 -7.12 -29.77 -32.29
C ALA A 624 -8.18 -30.85 -32.49
N GLY A 625 -9.41 -30.56 -32.04
CA GLY A 625 -10.56 -31.41 -32.28
C GLY A 625 -10.47 -32.85 -31.70
N PRO A 626 -11.50 -33.67 -32.01
CA PRO A 626 -11.60 -35.05 -31.53
C PRO A 626 -10.89 -36.08 -32.41
N THR A 627 -10.43 -35.71 -33.60
CA THR A 627 -9.77 -36.58 -34.59
C THR A 627 -8.55 -35.87 -35.18
N PRO A 628 -7.49 -36.60 -35.57
CA PRO A 628 -6.36 -36.00 -36.27
C PRO A 628 -6.78 -35.51 -37.67
N GLY A 629 -6.10 -34.49 -38.18
CA GLY A 629 -6.41 -33.90 -39.48
C GLY A 629 -5.37 -32.89 -39.95
N GLY A 630 -5.70 -32.12 -40.98
CA GLY A 630 -4.87 -31.04 -41.49
C GLY A 630 -5.71 -29.88 -42.01
N ILE A 631 -5.22 -28.65 -41.80
CA ILE A 631 -5.84 -27.43 -42.31
C ILE A 631 -4.83 -26.67 -43.16
N ARG A 632 -5.26 -26.05 -44.26
CA ARG A 632 -4.36 -25.36 -45.18
C ARG A 632 -4.19 -23.88 -44.78
N SER A 633 -2.95 -23.47 -44.56
CA SER A 633 -2.54 -22.08 -44.35
C SER A 633 -2.75 -21.25 -45.63
N LYS A 634 -2.88 -19.92 -45.49
CA LYS A 634 -2.90 -19.00 -46.66
C LYS A 634 -1.60 -19.07 -47.47
N SER A 635 -0.50 -19.50 -46.85
CA SER A 635 0.77 -19.77 -47.53
C SER A 635 0.76 -21.04 -48.39
N GLY A 636 -0.34 -21.81 -48.40
CA GLY A 636 -0.46 -23.08 -49.10
C GLY A 636 0.04 -24.29 -48.29
N THR A 637 0.73 -24.07 -47.17
CA THR A 637 1.26 -25.11 -46.27
C THR A 637 0.13 -25.83 -45.52
N THR A 638 0.14 -27.17 -45.52
CA THR A 638 -0.78 -27.96 -44.71
C THR A 638 -0.28 -28.06 -43.28
N VAL A 639 -1.08 -27.57 -42.33
CA VAL A 639 -0.84 -27.64 -40.90
C VAL A 639 -1.53 -28.88 -40.35
N SER A 640 -0.77 -29.95 -40.15
CA SER A 640 -1.26 -31.20 -39.55
C SER A 640 -1.43 -31.07 -38.03
N TYR A 641 -2.50 -31.65 -37.49
CA TYR A 641 -2.78 -31.66 -36.06
C TYR A 641 -3.21 -33.04 -35.56
N GLY A 642 -2.81 -33.36 -34.32
CA GLY A 642 -3.21 -34.56 -33.60
C GLY A 642 -4.51 -34.37 -32.82
N LYS A 643 -5.07 -35.48 -32.34
CA LYS A 643 -6.29 -35.51 -31.52
C LYS A 643 -6.06 -34.95 -30.11
N GLY A 644 -7.02 -34.15 -29.62
CA GLY A 644 -7.20 -33.91 -28.18
C GLY A 644 -6.12 -33.06 -27.52
N ARG A 645 -5.50 -33.57 -26.46
CA ARG A 645 -4.48 -32.86 -25.65
C ARG A 645 -3.17 -33.66 -25.63
N PRO A 646 -2.01 -32.98 -25.54
CA PRO A 646 -0.73 -33.65 -25.36
C PRO A 646 -0.71 -34.45 -24.06
N VAL A 647 -0.13 -35.64 -24.10
CA VAL A 647 0.25 -36.40 -22.91
C VAL A 647 1.52 -35.75 -22.35
N ILE A 648 1.37 -34.98 -21.27
CA ILE A 648 2.46 -34.11 -20.76
C ILE A 648 3.70 -34.92 -20.37
N ASP A 649 3.54 -36.14 -19.88
CA ASP A 649 4.65 -37.03 -19.50
C ASP A 649 5.48 -37.48 -20.72
N GLU A 650 4.86 -37.63 -21.89
CA GLU A 650 5.58 -37.92 -23.15
C GLU A 650 6.25 -36.67 -23.73
N VAL A 651 5.67 -35.50 -23.48
CA VAL A 651 6.22 -34.22 -23.92
C VAL A 651 7.43 -33.81 -23.07
N LEU A 652 7.33 -34.01 -21.75
CA LEU A 652 8.30 -33.63 -20.73
C LEU A 652 8.78 -34.87 -19.96
N ASN A 653 9.95 -35.37 -20.35
CA ASN A 653 10.62 -36.46 -19.65
C ASN A 653 12.14 -36.30 -19.75
N ASN A 654 12.84 -36.95 -18.82
CA ASN A 654 14.30 -36.90 -18.74
C ASN A 654 15.00 -37.71 -19.83
N GLU A 655 14.34 -38.71 -20.43
CA GLU A 655 14.92 -39.53 -21.50
C GLU A 655 15.15 -38.70 -22.77
N LYS A 656 14.12 -37.97 -23.22
CA LYS A 656 14.17 -37.11 -24.41
C LYS A 656 15.15 -35.95 -24.27
N PHE A 657 15.34 -35.46 -23.04
CA PHE A 657 16.18 -34.30 -22.74
C PHE A 657 17.40 -34.64 -21.87
N ALA A 658 17.88 -35.88 -21.93
CA ALA A 658 19.02 -36.32 -21.14
C ALA A 658 20.25 -35.43 -21.39
N GLY A 659 20.88 -34.98 -20.30
CA GLY A 659 22.07 -34.12 -20.35
C GLY A 659 21.84 -32.68 -20.81
N LYS A 660 20.59 -32.27 -21.08
CA LYS A 660 20.26 -30.92 -21.56
C LYS A 660 19.70 -30.03 -20.46
N ARG A 661 20.06 -28.75 -20.49
CA ARG A 661 19.38 -27.71 -19.74
C ARG A 661 18.08 -27.39 -20.46
N VAL A 662 16.96 -27.62 -19.78
CA VAL A 662 15.61 -27.39 -20.34
C VAL A 662 14.88 -26.32 -19.56
N CYS A 663 14.26 -25.39 -20.27
CA CYS A 663 13.23 -24.54 -19.72
C CYS A 663 11.86 -24.86 -20.33
N VAL A 664 10.80 -24.70 -19.54
CA VAL A 664 9.42 -24.98 -19.93
C VAL A 664 8.60 -23.72 -19.74
N LEU A 665 7.98 -23.24 -20.82
CA LEU A 665 7.08 -22.10 -20.81
C LEU A 665 5.65 -22.58 -21.05
N ALA A 666 4.71 -22.20 -20.18
CA ALA A 666 3.31 -22.58 -20.29
C ALA A 666 2.36 -21.38 -20.27
N CYS A 667 1.43 -21.32 -21.22
CA CYS A 667 0.37 -20.29 -21.25
C CYS A 667 -0.95 -20.87 -21.77
N GLY A 668 -1.99 -20.83 -20.96
CA GLY A 668 -3.29 -21.37 -21.38
C GLY A 668 -4.24 -21.64 -20.21
N PRO A 669 -5.21 -22.56 -20.40
CA PRO A 669 -6.17 -22.91 -19.36
C PRO A 669 -5.50 -23.33 -18.03
N PRO A 670 -6.06 -22.97 -16.86
CA PRO A 670 -5.42 -23.24 -15.58
C PRO A 670 -5.15 -24.72 -15.26
N SER A 671 -5.85 -25.66 -15.91
CA SER A 671 -5.58 -27.09 -15.80
C SER A 671 -4.33 -27.49 -16.58
N LEU A 672 -4.25 -27.11 -17.85
CA LEU A 672 -3.07 -27.37 -18.71
C LEU A 672 -1.78 -26.83 -18.06
N VAL A 673 -1.81 -25.58 -17.59
CA VAL A 673 -0.62 -24.96 -16.97
C VAL A 673 -0.22 -25.68 -15.67
N ALA A 674 -1.19 -26.19 -14.90
CA ALA A 674 -0.91 -26.92 -13.66
C ALA A 674 -0.29 -28.29 -13.93
N ASP A 675 -0.80 -29.03 -14.91
CA ASP A 675 -0.25 -30.33 -15.31
C ASP A 675 1.20 -30.18 -15.82
N VAL A 676 1.46 -29.15 -16.63
CA VAL A 676 2.81 -28.82 -17.11
C VAL A 676 3.73 -28.41 -15.96
N GLN A 677 3.26 -27.55 -15.04
CA GLN A 677 4.04 -27.12 -13.88
C GLN A 677 4.45 -28.32 -13.00
N TYR A 678 3.51 -29.23 -12.76
CA TYR A 678 3.76 -30.45 -11.99
C TYR A 678 4.81 -31.35 -12.66
N GLN A 679 4.66 -31.61 -13.96
CA GLN A 679 5.58 -32.49 -14.67
C GLN A 679 6.97 -31.86 -14.87
N ALA A 680 7.04 -30.56 -15.15
CA ALA A 680 8.31 -29.83 -15.20
C ALA A 680 9.07 -29.91 -13.86
N HIS A 681 8.35 -29.76 -12.74
CA HIS A 681 8.94 -29.91 -11.40
C HIS A 681 9.44 -31.35 -11.16
N ARG A 682 8.70 -32.38 -11.57
CA ARG A 682 9.16 -33.78 -11.47
C ARG A 682 10.42 -34.06 -12.28
N CYS A 683 10.57 -33.41 -13.43
CA CYS A 683 11.77 -33.53 -14.28
C CYS A 683 12.93 -32.63 -13.84
N GLY A 684 12.73 -31.74 -12.86
CA GLY A 684 13.75 -30.76 -12.45
C GLY A 684 14.00 -29.67 -13.50
N PHE A 685 13.05 -29.42 -14.39
CA PHE A 685 13.15 -28.39 -15.43
C PHE A 685 12.70 -27.03 -14.89
N ASP A 686 13.39 -25.97 -15.32
CA ASP A 686 13.02 -24.61 -14.92
C ASP A 686 11.73 -24.22 -15.62
N PHE A 687 10.76 -23.74 -14.84
CA PHE A 687 9.41 -23.53 -15.32
C PHE A 687 8.99 -22.07 -15.26
N HIS A 688 8.27 -21.64 -16.29
CA HIS A 688 7.66 -20.34 -16.38
C HIS A 688 6.21 -20.47 -16.83
N LYS A 689 5.30 -19.83 -16.08
CA LYS A 689 3.91 -19.68 -16.50
C LYS A 689 3.57 -18.23 -16.81
N GLU A 690 2.85 -18.05 -17.90
CA GLU A 690 2.16 -16.82 -18.27
C GLU A 690 0.66 -16.97 -17.98
N VAL A 691 0.13 -16.13 -17.09
CA VAL A 691 -1.27 -16.17 -16.68
C VAL A 691 -1.85 -14.77 -16.69
N PHE A 692 -2.69 -14.48 -17.68
CA PHE A 692 -3.51 -13.29 -17.65
C PHE A 692 -4.82 -13.59 -16.91
N LEU A 693 -4.87 -13.26 -15.62
CA LEU A 693 -6.05 -13.36 -14.76
C LEU A 693 -6.93 -12.11 -14.91
N PHE A 694 -7.55 -11.92 -16.08
CA PHE A 694 -8.59 -10.91 -16.25
C PHE A 694 -9.99 -11.48 -15.98
#